data_AF-A0A1M2W2X3-F1
#
_entry.id   AF-A0A1M2W2X3-F1
#
_cell.length_a   1.000
_cell.length_b   1.000
_cell.length_c   1.000
_cell.angle_alpha   90.00
_cell.angle_beta   90.00
_cell.angle_gamma   90.00
#
_symmetry.space_group_name_H-M   'P 1'
#
loop_
_entity.id
_entity.type
_entity.pdbx_description
1 polymer ?
#
loop_
_entity_poly.entity_id
_entity_poly.type
_entity_poly.pdbx_seq_one_letter_code
_entity_poly.pdbx_strand_id
1 'polypeptide(L)'
;MKTVEHLIFVTFRQRSTGMAPQTVYSVSGSQKAAVHAAERLLKAARDQMREALRHVFDEVDMQQRAEGKHAHLPKEIFDCSVAAIALLQMAQEMAHALQVAENVATLYEESSTRLWYPHISLQWLGVPTGHFIGDDHGDIVFASGGVADEGITDVGGDERLTVMEARQGLAERAFSFTLVKGRALPAGGLSMRYRTYAASASRMDLKPGDGKPARPWTWGYWSECISMLWSTERMLRVRVWLSKRHRAVQHSSHWRHGLKNAIGVAVLTFPAFMPEGSAGRQWFQSYRGQWMTISYLWVLETNTGATWRTGYLRLFGTLLGALYSYVAFLICGTNPYGLVAMVTAFDIPITWIILKTSVTPLAVPASVALPPILLAPYIHPDPSHTILELASIRALMIAAGIVAAVLMNSLLFPRHCRVLFLSDTSRTLGLLSSLYLTLSHDMFRVHRTRMHEERRKTLKLELQIRSALYRLSALVKTMHDELSLLPKPLRHYRQVITTMQKLLDLMTGLRKIRENIPRKETVSNVFKERREFMSCVCITLFACQHAFHAREPLPQFLPSARAAFAHLEAHVQECIRRAREADGHALGLSLVYAFAEQEVMQNLVDTLEELLEVTGRLFGTSAWLTHESHFSRTSTVEEGDHGWYSTFKWEQDWR
;
A
#
# COMPACT_ATOMS: atom_id res chain seq x y z
N MET A 1 -20.72 18.01 10.90
CA MET A 1 -20.20 16.84 11.64
C MET A 1 -21.14 16.38 12.74
N LYS A 2 -21.43 17.18 13.78
CA LYS A 2 -22.35 16.78 14.88
C LYS A 2 -23.68 16.18 14.41
N THR A 3 -24.32 16.78 13.40
CA THR A 3 -25.58 16.25 12.81
C THR A 3 -25.40 14.87 12.16
N VAL A 4 -24.27 14.64 11.50
CA VAL A 4 -23.93 13.35 10.86
C VAL A 4 -23.60 12.31 11.93
N GLU A 5 -22.86 12.67 12.98
CA GLU A 5 -22.59 11.79 14.13
C GLU A 5 -23.88 11.38 14.83
N HIS A 6 -24.80 12.32 15.07
CA HIS A 6 -26.11 12.03 15.64
C HIS A 6 -26.94 11.14 14.71
N LEU A 7 -26.93 11.37 13.40
CA LEU A 7 -27.61 10.53 12.42
C LEU A 7 -27.03 9.10 12.41
N ILE A 8 -25.71 8.94 12.44
CA ILE A 8 -25.03 7.63 12.55
C ILE A 8 -25.40 6.95 13.89
N PHE A 9 -25.44 7.70 14.98
CA PHE A 9 -25.82 7.18 16.29
C PHE A 9 -27.27 6.69 16.32
N VAL A 10 -28.21 7.47 15.76
CA VAL A 10 -29.64 7.14 15.65
C VAL A 10 -29.85 5.93 14.75
N THR A 11 -29.16 5.87 13.60
CA THR A 11 -29.29 4.76 12.64
C THR A 11 -28.64 3.45 13.12
N PHE A 12 -27.50 3.49 13.80
CA PHE A 12 -26.75 2.27 14.17
C PHE A 12 -26.87 1.83 15.64
N ARG A 13 -27.04 2.76 16.60
CA ARG A 13 -26.93 2.43 18.04
C ARG A 13 -28.28 2.31 18.75
N GLN A 14 -29.31 3.03 18.29
CA GLN A 14 -30.60 3.10 19.00
C GLN A 14 -31.50 1.87 18.83
N ARG A 15 -31.13 0.89 17.98
CA ARG A 15 -31.87 -0.37 17.84
C ARG A 15 -31.65 -1.36 18.98
N SER A 16 -30.64 -1.15 19.85
CA SER A 16 -30.44 -1.98 21.05
C SER A 16 -31.39 -1.62 22.19
N THR A 17 -31.98 -0.42 22.15
CA THR A 17 -33.00 0.06 23.08
C THR A 17 -34.34 -0.01 22.35
N GLY A 18 -35.21 -0.97 22.68
CA GLY A 18 -36.47 -1.27 21.97
C GLY A 18 -37.50 -0.13 21.91
N MET A 19 -37.16 0.99 21.28
CA MET A 19 -37.99 2.17 21.11
C MET A 19 -38.94 1.97 19.92
N ALA A 20 -40.19 2.41 20.06
CA ALA A 20 -41.23 2.21 19.06
C ALA A 20 -40.84 2.83 17.70
N PRO A 21 -41.17 2.18 16.57
CA PRO A 21 -40.73 2.62 15.24
C PRO A 21 -41.18 4.04 14.88
N GLN A 22 -42.34 4.50 15.38
CA GLN A 22 -42.89 5.83 15.06
C GLN A 22 -42.05 7.00 15.61
N THR A 23 -41.47 6.86 16.81
CA THR A 23 -40.57 7.88 17.40
C THR A 23 -39.21 7.90 16.73
N VAL A 24 -38.78 6.79 16.12
CA VAL A 24 -37.52 6.71 15.37
C VAL A 24 -37.61 7.44 14.03
N TYR A 25 -38.74 7.30 13.31
CA TYR A 25 -38.95 8.00 12.04
C TYR A 25 -39.03 9.52 12.20
N SER A 26 -39.64 10.04 13.27
CA SER A 26 -39.73 11.49 13.50
C SER A 26 -38.37 12.12 13.83
N VAL A 27 -37.54 11.43 14.63
CA VAL A 27 -36.19 11.89 14.98
C VAL A 27 -35.24 11.78 13.77
N SER A 28 -35.34 10.70 12.98
CA SER A 28 -34.58 10.54 11.72
C SER A 28 -34.92 11.66 10.71
N GLY A 29 -36.21 11.94 10.51
CA GLY A 29 -36.67 13.00 9.60
C GLY A 29 -36.18 14.40 10.00
N SER A 30 -36.14 14.70 11.30
CA SER A 30 -35.58 15.96 11.82
C SER A 30 -34.08 16.09 11.56
N GLN A 31 -33.30 15.01 11.76
CA GLN A 31 -31.86 15.00 11.50
C GLN A 31 -31.54 15.10 10.01
N LYS A 32 -32.33 14.44 9.14
CA LYS A 32 -32.22 14.56 7.68
C LYS A 32 -32.47 15.99 7.20
N ALA A 33 -33.49 16.67 7.74
CA ALA A 33 -33.75 18.08 7.45
C ALA A 33 -32.58 18.98 7.88
N ALA A 34 -31.93 18.68 9.01
CA ALA A 34 -30.75 19.40 9.47
C ALA A 34 -29.51 19.14 8.58
N VAL A 35 -29.33 17.92 8.06
CA VAL A 35 -28.27 17.61 7.08
C VAL A 35 -28.48 18.38 5.78
N HIS A 36 -29.71 18.42 5.25
CA HIS A 36 -30.05 19.22 4.08
C HIS A 36 -29.88 20.73 4.29
N ALA A 37 -30.22 21.25 5.47
CA ALA A 37 -30.00 22.65 5.79
C ALA A 37 -28.49 22.97 5.82
N ALA A 38 -27.68 22.11 6.43
CA ALA A 38 -26.22 22.25 6.46
C ALA A 38 -25.62 22.18 5.05
N GLU A 39 -26.11 21.28 4.20
CA GLU A 39 -25.67 21.17 2.80
C GLU A 39 -25.97 22.45 2.00
N ARG A 40 -27.17 23.02 2.15
CA ARG A 40 -27.55 24.28 1.49
C ARG A 40 -26.70 25.46 1.95
N LEU A 41 -26.48 25.59 3.26
CA LEU A 41 -25.62 26.65 3.81
C LEU A 41 -24.18 26.51 3.32
N LEU A 42 -23.65 25.29 3.27
CA LEU A 42 -22.30 25.03 2.78
C LEU A 42 -22.17 25.37 1.28
N LYS A 43 -23.17 25.03 0.47
CA LYS A 43 -23.22 25.40 -0.95
C LYS A 43 -23.27 26.91 -1.13
N ALA A 44 -24.13 27.61 -0.39
CA ALA A 44 -24.24 29.07 -0.45
C ALA A 44 -22.92 29.75 -0.03
N ALA A 45 -22.29 29.32 1.06
CA ALA A 45 -21.01 29.86 1.51
C ALA A 45 -19.88 29.59 0.49
N ARG A 46 -19.84 28.40 -0.12
CA ARG A 46 -18.89 28.06 -1.19
C ARG A 46 -19.07 28.97 -2.41
N ASP A 47 -20.30 29.19 -2.83
CA ASP A 47 -20.59 29.99 -4.03
C ASP A 47 -20.31 31.48 -3.77
N GLN A 48 -20.62 31.97 -2.57
CA GLN A 48 -20.20 33.30 -2.11
C GLN A 48 -18.67 33.45 -2.09
N MET A 49 -17.94 32.45 -1.59
CA MET A 49 -16.48 32.45 -1.61
C MET A 49 -15.91 32.47 -3.03
N ARG A 50 -16.51 31.72 -3.97
CA ARG A 50 -16.09 31.74 -5.39
C ARG A 50 -16.28 33.10 -6.03
N GLU A 51 -17.40 33.76 -5.74
CA GLU A 51 -17.70 35.10 -6.28
C GLU A 51 -16.77 36.16 -5.69
N ALA A 52 -16.55 36.12 -4.37
CA ALA A 52 -15.60 37.01 -3.70
C ALA A 52 -14.17 36.82 -4.23
N LEU A 53 -13.74 35.57 -4.41
CA LEU A 53 -12.43 35.26 -4.96
C LEU A 53 -12.30 35.75 -6.40
N ARG A 54 -13.34 35.60 -7.21
CA ARG A 54 -13.38 36.13 -8.57
C ARG A 54 -13.21 37.66 -8.56
N HIS A 55 -13.96 38.37 -7.72
CA HIS A 55 -13.86 39.83 -7.62
C HIS A 55 -12.47 40.31 -7.18
N VAL A 56 -11.88 39.69 -6.16
CA VAL A 56 -10.54 40.04 -5.66
C VAL A 56 -9.49 39.82 -6.74
N PHE A 57 -9.55 38.70 -7.47
CA PHE A 57 -8.59 38.44 -8.55
C PHE A 57 -8.83 39.33 -9.78
N ASP A 58 -10.08 39.72 -10.06
CA ASP A 58 -10.38 40.72 -11.09
C ASP A 58 -9.83 42.12 -10.70
N GLU A 59 -9.86 42.49 -9.41
CA GLU A 59 -9.26 43.74 -8.90
C GLU A 59 -7.72 43.72 -8.95
N VAL A 60 -7.10 42.61 -8.51
CA VAL A 60 -5.64 42.41 -8.65
C VAL A 60 -5.23 42.45 -10.12
N ASP A 61 -6.05 41.87 -11.00
CA ASP A 61 -5.88 41.94 -12.44
C ASP A 61 -6.08 43.37 -13.00
N MET A 62 -6.89 44.23 -12.38
CA MET A 62 -6.97 45.64 -12.77
C MET A 62 -5.75 46.45 -12.31
N GLN A 63 -5.31 46.25 -11.06
CA GLN A 63 -4.16 46.95 -10.48
C GLN A 63 -2.86 46.63 -11.23
N GLN A 64 -2.65 45.37 -11.56
CA GLN A 64 -1.45 44.94 -12.26
C GLN A 64 -1.41 45.44 -13.73
N ARG A 65 -2.55 45.79 -14.34
CA ARG A 65 -2.57 46.50 -15.64
C ARG A 65 -2.05 47.93 -15.51
N ALA A 66 -2.35 48.59 -14.38
CA ALA A 66 -1.93 49.97 -14.14
C ALA A 66 -0.41 50.09 -13.91
N GLU A 67 0.23 49.05 -13.37
CA GLU A 67 1.67 49.03 -13.06
C GLU A 67 2.58 48.61 -14.24
N GLY A 68 2.03 48.05 -15.32
CA GLY A 68 2.78 47.73 -16.53
C GLY A 68 3.74 46.53 -16.40
N LYS A 69 4.77 46.47 -17.28
CA LYS A 69 5.66 45.30 -17.52
C LYS A 69 6.48 44.79 -16.32
N HIS A 70 6.49 45.49 -15.17
CA HIS A 70 7.35 45.18 -14.03
C HIS A 70 6.62 44.69 -12.77
N ALA A 71 5.31 44.44 -12.82
CA ALA A 71 4.58 43.95 -11.67
C ALA A 71 4.84 42.44 -11.42
N HIS A 72 5.84 42.15 -10.59
CA HIS A 72 6.03 40.82 -10.01
C HIS A 72 4.84 40.47 -9.12
N LEU A 73 4.19 39.34 -9.39
CA LEU A 73 3.15 38.83 -8.49
C LEU A 73 3.80 38.47 -7.15
N PRO A 74 3.33 39.01 -6.01
CA PRO A 74 3.80 38.60 -4.70
C PRO A 74 3.60 37.09 -4.51
N LYS A 75 4.59 36.40 -3.93
CA LYS A 75 4.50 34.96 -3.60
C LYS A 75 3.25 34.65 -2.76
N GLU A 76 2.85 35.59 -1.91
CA GLU A 76 1.66 35.54 -1.07
C GLU A 76 0.37 35.26 -1.87
N ILE A 77 0.27 35.71 -3.12
CA ILE A 77 -0.92 35.47 -3.97
C ILE A 77 -1.01 34.00 -4.37
N PHE A 78 0.12 33.35 -4.63
CA PHE A 78 0.17 31.92 -4.93
C PHE A 78 -0.23 31.09 -3.70
N ASP A 79 0.31 31.41 -2.52
CA ASP A 79 -0.05 30.76 -1.27
C ASP A 79 -1.53 30.93 -0.92
N CYS A 80 -2.06 32.16 -1.07
CA CYS A 80 -3.47 32.45 -0.86
C CYS A 80 -4.36 31.70 -1.86
N SER A 81 -3.92 31.57 -3.12
CA SER A 81 -4.68 30.83 -4.15
C SER A 81 -4.78 29.34 -3.83
N VAL A 82 -3.69 28.72 -3.35
CA VAL A 82 -3.68 27.32 -2.91
C VAL A 82 -4.56 27.13 -1.69
N ALA A 83 -4.46 28.02 -0.69
CA ALA A 83 -5.29 27.96 0.51
C ALA A 83 -6.78 28.13 0.18
N ALA A 84 -7.13 29.09 -0.67
CA ALA A 84 -8.50 29.30 -1.13
C ALA A 84 -9.05 28.09 -1.87
N ILE A 85 -8.26 27.47 -2.75
CA ILE A 85 -8.68 26.27 -3.47
C ILE A 85 -8.79 25.06 -2.55
N ALA A 86 -7.89 24.91 -1.57
CA ALA A 86 -7.99 23.86 -0.56
C ALA A 86 -9.31 23.98 0.22
N LEU A 87 -9.69 25.20 0.64
CA LEU A 87 -10.97 25.45 1.31
C LEU A 87 -12.18 25.14 0.41
N LEU A 88 -12.14 25.53 -0.87
CA LEU A 88 -13.18 25.19 -1.85
C LEU A 88 -13.30 23.68 -2.06
N GLN A 89 -12.17 22.96 -2.08
CA GLN A 89 -12.14 21.50 -2.19
C GLN A 89 -12.69 20.83 -0.93
N MET A 90 -12.30 21.29 0.26
CA MET A 90 -12.84 20.81 1.54
C MET A 90 -14.35 21.00 1.61
N ALA A 91 -14.86 22.17 1.19
CA ALA A 91 -16.29 22.43 1.13
C ALA A 91 -17.00 21.47 0.16
N GLN A 92 -16.39 21.15 -0.98
CA GLN A 92 -16.96 20.23 -1.97
C GLN A 92 -16.98 18.77 -1.48
N GLU A 93 -15.90 18.29 -0.87
CA GLU A 93 -15.86 16.94 -0.27
C GLU A 93 -16.82 16.83 0.91
N MET A 94 -16.93 17.87 1.74
CA MET A 94 -17.88 17.91 2.84
C MET A 94 -19.34 17.90 2.34
N ALA A 95 -19.64 18.62 1.25
CA ALA A 95 -20.96 18.56 0.61
C ALA A 95 -21.26 17.15 0.08
N HIS A 96 -20.29 16.50 -0.56
CA HIS A 96 -20.44 15.11 -1.02
C HIS A 96 -20.63 14.14 0.16
N ALA A 97 -19.91 14.32 1.27
CA ALA A 97 -20.09 13.52 2.48
C ALA A 97 -21.49 13.70 3.10
N LEU A 98 -22.03 14.92 3.11
CA LEU A 98 -23.41 15.19 3.56
C LEU A 98 -24.43 14.49 2.65
N GLN A 99 -24.23 14.55 1.33
CA GLN A 99 -25.08 13.85 0.36
C GLN A 99 -25.04 12.32 0.55
N VAL A 100 -23.87 11.74 0.82
CA VAL A 100 -23.75 10.32 1.14
C VAL A 100 -24.47 9.99 2.45
N ALA A 101 -24.35 10.83 3.48
CA ALA A 101 -25.05 10.62 4.75
C ALA A 101 -26.58 10.66 4.57
N GLU A 102 -27.08 11.56 3.74
CA GLU A 102 -28.50 11.63 3.38
C GLU A 102 -28.97 10.40 2.59
N ASN A 103 -28.17 9.94 1.62
CA ASN A 103 -28.43 8.71 0.87
C ASN A 103 -28.46 7.48 1.80
N VAL A 104 -27.61 7.45 2.83
CA VAL A 104 -27.62 6.36 3.81
C VAL A 104 -28.87 6.42 4.69
N ALA A 105 -29.31 7.61 5.10
CA ALA A 105 -30.53 7.78 5.89
C ALA A 105 -31.80 7.45 5.11
N THR A 106 -31.89 7.86 3.83
CA THR A 106 -32.99 7.49 2.94
C THR A 106 -33.06 5.98 2.74
N LEU A 107 -31.91 5.34 2.42
CA LEU A 107 -31.83 3.88 2.31
C LEU A 107 -32.21 3.17 3.61
N TYR A 108 -31.89 3.74 4.77
CA TYR A 108 -32.29 3.21 6.06
C TYR A 108 -33.82 3.27 6.24
N GLU A 109 -34.44 4.42 5.95
CA GLU A 109 -35.90 4.64 6.02
C GLU A 109 -36.66 3.74 5.05
N GLU A 110 -36.13 3.52 3.83
CA GLU A 110 -36.71 2.65 2.81
C GLU A 110 -36.47 1.15 3.10
N SER A 111 -35.46 0.81 3.90
CA SER A 111 -35.17 -0.58 4.24
C SER A 111 -36.18 -1.13 5.26
N SER A 112 -37.15 -1.92 4.78
CA SER A 112 -37.97 -2.76 5.65
C SER A 112 -37.12 -3.80 6.39
N THR A 113 -37.62 -4.31 7.52
CA THR A 113 -36.96 -5.32 8.35
C THR A 113 -36.46 -6.50 7.52
N ARG A 114 -35.17 -6.51 7.17
CA ARG A 114 -34.53 -7.72 6.68
C ARG A 114 -34.46 -8.70 7.84
N LEU A 115 -35.24 -9.78 7.78
CA LEU A 115 -34.87 -11.02 8.45
C LEU A 115 -33.43 -11.31 8.00
N TRP A 116 -32.50 -11.27 8.95
CA TRP A 116 -31.17 -11.80 8.73
C TRP A 116 -31.32 -13.30 8.54
N TYR A 117 -31.49 -13.74 7.29
CA TYR A 117 -31.04 -15.08 6.96
C TYR A 117 -29.55 -15.11 7.32
N PRO A 118 -29.07 -16.13 8.06
CA PRO A 118 -27.65 -16.30 8.23
C PRO A 118 -27.07 -16.42 6.83
N HIS A 119 -26.39 -15.37 6.37
CA HIS A 119 -25.57 -15.48 5.18
C HIS A 119 -24.50 -16.50 5.55
N ILE A 120 -24.66 -17.73 5.03
CA ILE A 120 -23.63 -18.76 5.08
C ILE A 120 -22.50 -18.24 4.21
N SER A 121 -21.66 -17.40 4.80
CA SER A 121 -20.44 -16.92 4.20
C SER A 121 -19.31 -17.86 4.64
N LEU A 122 -18.22 -17.88 3.86
CA LEU A 122 -16.99 -18.58 4.22
C LEU A 122 -16.43 -18.17 5.61
N GLN A 123 -16.96 -17.10 6.21
CA GLN A 123 -16.62 -16.63 7.56
C GLN A 123 -16.97 -17.65 8.64
N TRP A 124 -18.04 -18.43 8.45
CA TRP A 124 -18.42 -19.51 9.37
C TRP A 124 -17.42 -20.66 9.38
N LEU A 125 -16.64 -20.82 8.30
CA LEU A 125 -15.55 -21.79 8.18
C LEU A 125 -14.21 -21.24 8.72
N GLY A 126 -14.22 -20.11 9.43
CA GLY A 126 -13.01 -19.50 9.98
C GLY A 126 -12.15 -18.78 8.95
N VAL A 127 -12.66 -18.51 7.74
CA VAL A 127 -12.01 -17.59 6.80
C VAL A 127 -12.26 -16.17 7.31
N PRO A 128 -11.25 -15.43 7.80
CA PRO A 128 -11.47 -14.09 8.34
C PRO A 128 -12.14 -13.21 7.29
N THR A 129 -13.07 -12.35 7.71
CA THR A 129 -13.48 -11.22 6.87
C THR A 129 -12.21 -10.48 6.50
N GLY A 130 -11.91 -10.39 5.19
CA GLY A 130 -10.81 -9.56 4.72
C GLY A 130 -10.94 -8.22 5.42
N HIS A 131 -10.04 -7.94 6.35
CA HIS A 131 -9.96 -6.63 6.95
C HIS A 131 -9.92 -5.67 5.76
N PHE A 132 -10.59 -4.53 5.81
CA PHE A 132 -10.43 -3.52 4.76
C PHE A 132 -8.97 -2.97 4.71
N ILE A 133 -8.08 -3.54 5.52
CA ILE A 133 -6.63 -3.51 5.45
C ILE A 133 -6.15 -4.98 5.47
N GLY A 134 -6.40 -5.71 4.39
CA GLY A 134 -5.92 -7.07 4.22
C GLY A 134 -4.44 -7.07 3.83
N ASP A 135 -3.69 -8.05 4.34
CA ASP A 135 -2.37 -8.48 3.85
C ASP A 135 -2.39 -8.97 2.38
N ASP A 136 -3.52 -8.81 1.68
CA ASP A 136 -3.65 -9.02 0.25
C ASP A 136 -2.66 -8.11 -0.47
N HIS A 137 -1.66 -8.75 -1.06
CA HIS A 137 -0.86 -8.16 -2.11
C HIS A 137 -1.83 -7.84 -3.25
N GLY A 138 -2.26 -6.58 -3.30
CA GLY A 138 -3.41 -6.12 -4.03
C GLY A 138 -3.55 -6.71 -5.42
N ASP A 139 -4.52 -7.60 -5.57
CA ASP A 139 -5.15 -7.84 -6.84
C ASP A 139 -5.85 -6.54 -7.27
N ILE A 140 -5.63 -6.18 -8.55
CA ILE A 140 -6.27 -5.10 -9.31
C ILE A 140 -5.60 -3.71 -9.17
N VAL A 141 -4.62 -3.42 -10.04
CA VAL A 141 -4.69 -2.55 -11.24
C VAL A 141 -3.25 -2.33 -11.69
N PHE A 142 -2.77 -3.19 -12.58
CA PHE A 142 -1.76 -2.79 -13.55
C PHE A 142 -2.26 -3.17 -14.93
N ALA A 143 -3.23 -2.39 -15.37
CA ALA A 143 -3.59 -2.27 -16.76
C ALA A 143 -3.91 -0.80 -17.00
N SER A 144 -3.06 -0.12 -17.76
CA SER A 144 -3.51 1.08 -18.46
C SER A 144 -4.69 0.67 -19.35
N GLY A 145 -5.90 1.11 -19.01
CA GLY A 145 -7.03 1.20 -19.96
C GLY A 145 -7.86 -0.06 -20.25
N GLY A 146 -8.50 -0.63 -19.23
CA GLY A 146 -9.91 -1.13 -19.17
C GLY A 146 -10.51 -2.05 -20.26
N VAL A 147 -10.93 -3.25 -19.83
CA VAL A 147 -12.32 -3.76 -19.80
C VAL A 147 -12.42 -4.66 -18.54
N ALA A 148 -13.56 -4.67 -17.86
CA ALA A 148 -13.85 -5.58 -16.76
C ALA A 148 -13.77 -7.03 -17.26
N ASP A 149 -12.81 -7.82 -16.77
CA ASP A 149 -12.94 -9.27 -16.77
C ASP A 149 -12.04 -9.88 -15.68
N GLU A 150 -12.51 -10.98 -15.13
CA GLU A 150 -12.11 -11.60 -13.87
C GLU A 150 -10.67 -12.16 -13.87
N GLY A 151 -10.02 -12.07 -12.69
CA GLY A 151 -8.89 -12.92 -12.31
C GLY A 151 -7.53 -12.59 -12.91
N ILE A 152 -6.84 -11.58 -12.37
CA ILE A 152 -5.38 -11.44 -12.57
C ILE A 152 -4.72 -11.22 -11.20
N THR A 153 -4.11 -12.31 -10.73
CA THR A 153 -3.30 -12.44 -9.52
C THR A 153 -2.02 -11.60 -9.59
N ASP A 154 -1.65 -10.99 -8.45
CA ASP A 154 -0.37 -10.36 -8.07
C ASP A 154 0.80 -10.65 -9.02
N VAL A 155 1.31 -9.61 -9.71
CA VAL A 155 2.46 -9.73 -10.61
C VAL A 155 3.62 -8.92 -10.04
N GLY A 156 4.51 -9.60 -9.31
CA GLY A 156 5.84 -9.09 -8.96
C GLY A 156 6.65 -8.76 -10.22
N GLY A 157 7.68 -7.91 -10.09
CA GLY A 157 8.52 -7.47 -11.22
C GLY A 157 9.03 -8.62 -12.10
N ASP A 158 9.37 -9.75 -11.50
CA ASP A 158 9.84 -10.97 -12.18
C ASP A 158 8.78 -11.62 -13.09
N GLU A 159 7.50 -11.48 -12.77
CA GLU A 159 6.42 -12.10 -13.55
C GLU A 159 5.99 -11.23 -14.74
N ARG A 160 6.25 -9.90 -14.71
CA ARG A 160 6.08 -8.99 -15.86
C ARG A 160 7.10 -9.23 -16.96
N LEU A 161 8.35 -9.53 -16.57
CA LEU A 161 9.44 -9.84 -17.48
C LEU A 161 9.04 -10.99 -18.41
N THR A 162 8.29 -11.98 -17.92
CA THR A 162 7.89 -13.13 -18.73
C THR A 162 6.69 -12.96 -19.65
N VAL A 163 5.80 -11.97 -19.48
CA VAL A 163 4.65 -11.82 -20.42
C VAL A 163 5.07 -11.14 -21.71
N MET A 164 5.89 -10.09 -21.61
CA MET A 164 6.42 -9.40 -22.79
C MET A 164 7.45 -10.26 -23.51
N GLU A 165 8.34 -10.91 -22.76
CA GLU A 165 9.28 -11.89 -23.29
C GLU A 165 8.56 -13.12 -23.88
N ALA A 166 7.53 -13.67 -23.23
CA ALA A 166 6.75 -14.75 -23.83
C ALA A 166 6.00 -14.30 -25.08
N ARG A 167 5.50 -13.06 -25.14
CA ARG A 167 4.88 -12.50 -26.36
C ARG A 167 5.90 -12.35 -27.47
N GLN A 168 7.10 -11.86 -27.15
CA GLN A 168 8.21 -11.74 -28.09
C GLN A 168 8.67 -13.13 -28.58
N GLY A 169 8.83 -14.10 -27.68
CA GLY A 169 9.19 -15.47 -28.02
C GLY A 169 8.11 -16.23 -28.82
N LEU A 170 6.82 -15.87 -28.64
CA LEU A 170 5.73 -16.36 -29.50
C LEU A 170 5.76 -15.71 -30.88
N ALA A 171 6.09 -14.41 -30.97
CA ALA A 171 6.26 -13.71 -32.23
C ALA A 171 7.47 -14.21 -33.04
N GLU A 172 8.59 -14.51 -32.37
CA GLU A 172 9.81 -15.06 -32.98
C GLU A 172 9.61 -16.48 -33.54
N ARG A 173 8.71 -17.28 -32.95
CA ARG A 173 8.36 -18.64 -33.42
C ARG A 173 7.29 -18.66 -34.52
N ALA A 174 7.08 -17.55 -35.22
CA ALA A 174 6.17 -17.40 -36.36
C ALA A 174 4.67 -17.66 -36.08
N PHE A 175 4.21 -17.59 -34.82
CA PHE A 175 2.78 -17.56 -34.55
C PHE A 175 2.24 -16.16 -34.89
N SER A 176 1.48 -16.07 -35.97
CA SER A 176 0.88 -14.80 -36.40
C SER A 176 -0.38 -14.54 -35.59
N PHE A 177 -0.37 -13.49 -34.76
CA PHE A 177 -1.54 -13.07 -34.01
C PHE A 177 -2.52 -12.36 -34.95
N THR A 178 -3.65 -12.99 -35.29
CA THR A 178 -4.73 -12.31 -36.04
C THR A 178 -5.83 -11.85 -35.09
N LEU A 179 -6.13 -10.54 -35.10
CA LEU A 179 -7.36 -10.02 -34.51
C LEU A 179 -8.57 -10.52 -35.31
N VAL A 180 -9.67 -10.84 -34.61
CA VAL A 180 -10.95 -11.37 -35.13
C VAL A 180 -11.69 -10.45 -36.15
N LYS A 181 -11.06 -9.40 -36.72
CA LYS A 181 -11.62 -8.59 -37.82
C LYS A 181 -10.58 -8.12 -38.86
N GLY A 182 -9.77 -9.05 -39.38
CA GLY A 182 -9.34 -9.04 -40.79
C GLY A 182 -8.73 -7.75 -41.39
N ARG A 183 -7.91 -6.99 -40.68
CA ARG A 183 -7.04 -5.98 -41.31
C ARG A 183 -5.60 -6.11 -40.82
N ALA A 184 -4.70 -6.44 -41.75
CA ALA A 184 -3.28 -6.18 -41.57
C ALA A 184 -3.05 -4.65 -41.56
N LEU A 185 -2.27 -4.13 -40.61
CA LEU A 185 -1.98 -2.70 -40.50
C LEU A 185 -0.47 -2.45 -40.57
N PRO A 186 -0.04 -1.38 -41.25
CA PRO A 186 1.35 -1.14 -41.65
C PRO A 186 2.22 -0.63 -40.50
N ALA A 187 3.53 -0.76 -40.69
CA ALA A 187 4.56 -0.39 -39.71
C ALA A 187 4.62 1.14 -39.47
N GLY A 188 4.11 1.61 -38.33
CA GLY A 188 4.32 2.99 -37.86
C GLY A 188 3.92 3.22 -36.39
N GLY A 189 4.81 3.86 -35.61
CA GLY A 189 4.55 4.54 -34.32
C GLY A 189 4.32 3.69 -33.04
N LEU A 190 5.26 3.76 -32.08
CA LEU A 190 5.29 3.02 -30.79
C LEU A 190 4.09 3.27 -29.84
N SER A 191 3.41 4.42 -29.90
CA SER A 191 2.35 4.78 -28.93
C SER A 191 0.93 4.35 -29.38
N MET A 192 0.66 4.34 -30.69
CA MET A 192 -0.58 3.79 -31.26
C MET A 192 -0.61 2.26 -31.17
N ARG A 193 0.58 1.63 -31.05
CA ARG A 193 0.81 0.19 -30.83
C ARG A 193 0.38 -0.34 -29.45
N TYR A 194 0.04 0.47 -28.47
CA TYR A 194 -0.39 -0.06 -27.15
C TYR A 194 -1.91 -0.17 -27.02
N ARG A 195 -2.64 0.76 -27.63
CA ARG A 195 -4.05 1.02 -27.35
C ARG A 195 -4.99 0.01 -28.03
N THR A 196 -4.62 -0.50 -29.19
CA THR A 196 -5.32 -1.56 -29.93
C THR A 196 -4.86 -2.97 -29.54
N TYR A 197 -3.71 -3.11 -28.87
CA TYR A 197 -3.06 -4.39 -28.58
C TYR A 197 -3.42 -4.96 -27.19
N ALA A 198 -3.73 -4.11 -26.21
CA ALA A 198 -4.13 -4.56 -24.86
C ALA A 198 -5.58 -5.09 -24.82
N ALA A 199 -6.50 -4.45 -25.54
CA ALA A 199 -7.92 -4.85 -25.60
C ALA A 199 -8.18 -6.09 -26.49
N SER A 200 -7.19 -6.52 -27.27
CA SER A 200 -7.30 -7.61 -28.24
C SER A 200 -6.50 -8.86 -27.86
N ALA A 201 -5.64 -8.79 -26.85
CA ALA A 201 -4.80 -9.89 -26.42
C ALA A 201 -5.56 -11.08 -25.79
N SER A 202 -6.78 -10.87 -25.29
CA SER A 202 -7.67 -11.94 -24.83
C SER A 202 -8.48 -12.58 -25.99
N ARG A 203 -8.39 -12.03 -27.20
CA ARG A 203 -9.14 -12.42 -28.40
C ARG A 203 -8.22 -12.63 -29.62
N MET A 204 -7.03 -13.16 -29.38
CA MET A 204 -6.07 -13.51 -30.43
C MET A 204 -6.19 -15.00 -30.76
N ASP A 205 -6.48 -15.30 -32.03
CA ASP A 205 -6.37 -16.65 -32.60
C ASP A 205 -4.93 -16.88 -33.11
N LEU A 206 -4.40 -18.08 -32.90
CA LEU A 206 -2.99 -18.45 -33.05
C LEU A 206 -2.79 -19.36 -34.28
N LYS A 207 -2.79 -18.81 -35.49
CA LYS A 207 -2.62 -19.66 -36.67
C LYS A 207 -1.18 -20.19 -36.82
N PRO A 208 -0.98 -21.52 -36.99
CA PRO A 208 0.31 -22.08 -37.34
C PRO A 208 0.69 -21.72 -38.79
N GLY A 209 1.98 -21.55 -39.05
CA GLY A 209 2.52 -21.43 -40.41
C GLY A 209 2.55 -22.78 -41.13
N ASP A 210 2.24 -22.78 -42.43
CA ASP A 210 2.15 -23.96 -43.29
C ASP A 210 3.50 -24.69 -43.43
N GLY A 211 3.66 -25.79 -42.70
CA GLY A 211 4.71 -26.79 -42.89
C GLY A 211 4.14 -28.11 -43.38
N LYS A 212 4.73 -28.70 -44.43
CA LYS A 212 4.28 -29.98 -45.01
C LYS A 212 4.59 -31.16 -44.07
N PRO A 213 3.69 -32.15 -43.91
CA PRO A 213 3.90 -33.27 -43.01
C PRO A 213 4.92 -34.29 -43.54
N ALA A 214 5.80 -34.78 -42.66
CA ALA A 214 6.73 -35.88 -42.97
C ALA A 214 6.08 -37.28 -42.85
N ARG A 215 6.77 -38.29 -43.38
CA ARG A 215 6.28 -39.68 -43.52
C ARG A 215 6.06 -40.39 -42.17
N PRO A 216 5.01 -41.21 -42.04
CA PRO A 216 4.67 -41.87 -40.78
C PRO A 216 5.68 -42.95 -40.36
N TRP A 217 5.83 -43.15 -39.05
CA TRP A 217 6.49 -44.30 -38.40
C TRP A 217 8.03 -44.33 -38.37
N THR A 218 8.65 -43.23 -37.92
CA THR A 218 10.06 -43.17 -37.50
C THR A 218 10.17 -42.46 -36.14
N TRP A 219 11.30 -42.54 -35.43
CA TRP A 219 11.54 -41.73 -34.21
C TRP A 219 11.38 -40.23 -34.49
N GLY A 220 11.71 -39.80 -35.71
CA GLY A 220 11.41 -38.47 -36.25
C GLY A 220 9.91 -38.15 -36.27
N TYR A 221 9.05 -39.09 -36.69
CA TYR A 221 7.59 -38.94 -36.67
C TYR A 221 7.03 -38.75 -35.25
N TRP A 222 7.52 -39.48 -34.24
CA TRP A 222 7.10 -39.25 -32.86
C TRP A 222 7.56 -37.90 -32.33
N SER A 223 8.78 -37.47 -32.65
CA SER A 223 9.27 -36.14 -32.29
C SER A 223 8.52 -35.02 -33.01
N GLU A 224 8.08 -35.24 -34.26
CA GLU A 224 7.25 -34.31 -35.03
C GLU A 224 5.79 -34.31 -34.57
N CYS A 225 5.21 -35.45 -34.23
CA CYS A 225 3.87 -35.50 -33.64
C CYS A 225 3.85 -34.83 -32.27
N ILE A 226 4.88 -35.05 -31.44
CA ILE A 226 5.02 -34.36 -30.15
C ILE A 226 5.23 -32.87 -30.38
N SER A 227 6.06 -32.45 -31.35
CA SER A 227 6.27 -31.03 -31.65
C SER A 227 5.02 -30.36 -32.23
N MET A 228 4.25 -31.07 -33.07
CA MET A 228 2.97 -30.66 -33.66
C MET A 228 1.85 -30.57 -32.60
N LEU A 229 1.79 -31.54 -31.69
CA LEU A 229 0.94 -31.46 -30.49
C LEU A 229 1.40 -30.30 -29.58
N TRP A 230 2.71 -30.06 -29.44
CA TRP A 230 3.26 -28.95 -28.65
C TRP A 230 3.02 -27.58 -29.27
N SER A 231 2.90 -27.50 -30.60
CA SER A 231 2.63 -26.28 -31.37
C SER A 231 1.13 -26.03 -31.58
N THR A 232 0.26 -26.97 -31.18
CA THR A 232 -1.19 -26.79 -31.26
C THR A 232 -1.65 -25.67 -30.32
N GLU A 233 -2.58 -24.82 -30.76
CA GLU A 233 -3.07 -23.66 -29.99
C GLU A 233 -3.57 -24.02 -28.59
N ARG A 234 -4.29 -25.13 -28.46
CA ARG A 234 -4.83 -25.61 -27.17
C ARG A 234 -3.73 -26.02 -26.21
N MET A 235 -2.71 -26.72 -26.70
CA MET A 235 -1.56 -27.14 -25.89
C MET A 235 -0.71 -25.94 -25.47
N LEU A 236 -0.50 -24.97 -26.36
CA LEU A 236 0.22 -23.74 -26.04
C LEU A 236 -0.53 -22.91 -24.98
N ARG A 237 -1.86 -22.82 -25.08
CA ARG A 237 -2.72 -22.18 -24.07
C ARG A 237 -2.62 -22.89 -22.71
N VAL A 238 -2.67 -24.22 -22.71
CA VAL A 238 -2.51 -25.04 -21.49
C VAL A 238 -1.11 -24.85 -20.90
N ARG A 239 -0.05 -24.80 -21.72
CA ARG A 239 1.32 -24.55 -21.24
C ARG A 239 1.50 -23.17 -20.65
N VAL A 240 0.98 -22.14 -21.29
CA VAL A 240 1.02 -20.77 -20.75
C VAL A 240 0.22 -20.70 -19.46
N TRP A 241 -0.96 -21.31 -19.41
CA TRP A 241 -1.78 -21.38 -18.20
C TRP A 241 -1.07 -22.14 -17.06
N LEU A 242 -0.52 -23.32 -17.35
CA LEU A 242 0.21 -24.16 -16.40
C LEU A 242 1.49 -23.46 -15.92
N SER A 243 2.23 -22.83 -16.83
CA SER A 243 3.42 -22.04 -16.50
C SER A 243 3.08 -20.86 -15.59
N LYS A 244 1.96 -20.15 -15.84
CA LYS A 244 1.49 -19.07 -14.97
C LYS A 244 1.12 -19.61 -13.59
N ARG A 245 0.32 -20.69 -13.53
CA ARG A 245 -0.09 -21.29 -12.25
C ARG A 245 1.10 -21.84 -11.46
N HIS A 246 2.01 -22.52 -12.12
CA HIS A 246 3.22 -23.04 -11.50
C HIS A 246 4.11 -21.91 -10.96
N ARG A 247 4.35 -20.86 -11.75
CA ARG A 247 5.12 -19.69 -11.30
C ARG A 247 4.42 -18.97 -10.15
N ALA A 248 3.09 -18.78 -10.23
CA ALA A 248 2.30 -18.17 -9.17
C ALA A 248 2.43 -18.97 -7.86
N VAL A 249 2.32 -20.30 -7.90
CA VAL A 249 2.50 -21.14 -6.71
C VAL A 249 3.93 -21.06 -6.19
N GLN A 250 4.94 -21.17 -7.07
CA GLN A 250 6.35 -21.09 -6.68
C GLN A 250 6.74 -19.76 -6.04
N HIS A 251 6.23 -18.64 -6.56
CA HIS A 251 6.54 -17.29 -6.09
C HIS A 251 5.58 -16.79 -5.00
N SER A 252 4.47 -17.49 -4.77
CA SER A 252 3.50 -17.08 -3.75
C SER A 252 4.14 -17.09 -2.36
N SER A 253 4.08 -15.93 -1.73
CA SER A 253 4.66 -15.74 -0.42
C SER A 253 3.90 -16.52 0.67
N HIS A 254 2.59 -16.66 0.49
CA HIS A 254 1.67 -17.37 1.37
C HIS A 254 1.92 -18.88 1.37
N TRP A 255 2.13 -19.49 0.21
CA TRP A 255 2.43 -20.93 0.12
C TRP A 255 3.72 -21.27 0.85
N ARG A 256 4.79 -20.49 0.61
CA ARG A 256 6.09 -20.71 1.27
C ARG A 256 5.97 -20.61 2.80
N HIS A 257 5.17 -19.66 3.29
CA HIS A 257 4.93 -19.49 4.72
C HIS A 257 4.04 -20.61 5.30
N GLY A 258 2.96 -20.98 4.62
CA GLY A 258 2.10 -22.09 5.03
C GLY A 258 2.84 -23.42 5.08
N LEU A 259 3.66 -23.72 4.09
CA LEU A 259 4.50 -24.92 4.05
C LEU A 259 5.50 -24.95 5.21
N LYS A 260 6.15 -23.82 5.48
CA LYS A 260 7.07 -23.67 6.63
C LYS A 260 6.36 -23.95 7.96
N ASN A 261 5.16 -23.41 8.13
CA ASN A 261 4.37 -23.66 9.34
C ASN A 261 3.99 -25.13 9.46
N ALA A 262 3.50 -25.74 8.38
CA ALA A 262 3.13 -27.16 8.33
C ALA A 262 4.31 -28.09 8.67
N ILE A 263 5.50 -27.84 8.09
CA ILE A 263 6.69 -28.64 8.37
C ILE A 263 7.08 -28.53 9.85
N GLY A 264 7.12 -27.32 10.42
CA GLY A 264 7.55 -27.18 11.82
C GLY A 264 6.54 -27.74 12.81
N VAL A 265 5.23 -27.62 12.55
CA VAL A 265 4.20 -28.31 13.34
C VAL A 265 4.37 -29.83 13.24
N ALA A 266 4.59 -30.37 12.03
CA ALA A 266 4.78 -31.80 11.83
C ALA A 266 6.02 -32.33 12.58
N VAL A 267 7.14 -31.61 12.52
CA VAL A 267 8.38 -31.98 13.23
C VAL A 267 8.20 -31.92 14.76
N LEU A 268 7.59 -30.86 15.29
CA LEU A 268 7.40 -30.68 16.74
C LEU A 268 6.36 -31.64 17.33
N THR A 269 5.37 -32.07 16.54
CA THR A 269 4.34 -33.02 16.97
C THR A 269 4.70 -34.48 16.68
N PHE A 270 5.75 -34.74 15.91
CA PHE A 270 6.19 -36.10 15.57
C PHE A 270 6.31 -37.03 16.79
N PRO A 271 6.90 -36.61 17.94
CA PRO A 271 6.99 -37.47 19.11
C PRO A 271 5.63 -37.93 19.67
N ALA A 272 4.56 -37.17 19.44
CA ALA A 272 3.21 -37.52 19.90
C ALA A 272 2.61 -38.72 19.15
N PHE A 273 3.01 -38.94 17.90
CA PHE A 273 2.51 -40.01 17.04
C PHE A 273 3.33 -41.31 17.14
N MET A 274 4.39 -41.33 17.95
CA MET A 274 5.23 -42.50 18.17
C MET A 274 4.48 -43.57 19.00
N PRO A 275 4.81 -44.89 18.89
CA PRO A 275 4.16 -45.93 19.69
C PRO A 275 4.22 -45.69 21.22
N GLU A 276 3.26 -46.23 21.96
CA GLU A 276 3.08 -45.96 23.41
C GLU A 276 4.29 -46.35 24.27
N GLY A 277 5.04 -47.37 23.87
CA GLY A 277 6.28 -47.79 24.56
C GLY A 277 7.52 -46.97 24.21
N SER A 278 7.42 -45.96 23.35
CA SER A 278 8.57 -45.19 22.91
C SER A 278 8.92 -44.05 23.87
N ALA A 279 10.22 -43.80 24.05
CA ALA A 279 10.71 -42.69 24.87
C ALA A 279 10.23 -41.32 24.37
N GLY A 280 10.03 -41.17 23.05
CA GLY A 280 9.55 -39.91 22.44
C GLY A 280 8.14 -39.53 22.86
N ARG A 281 7.21 -40.49 22.88
CA ARG A 281 5.82 -40.23 23.30
C ARG A 281 5.70 -39.99 24.80
N GLN A 282 6.45 -40.74 25.60
CA GLN A 282 6.51 -40.54 27.05
C GLN A 282 7.03 -39.14 27.41
N TRP A 283 8.12 -38.70 26.75
CA TRP A 283 8.65 -37.34 26.92
C TRP A 283 7.63 -36.26 26.53
N PHE A 284 6.94 -36.43 25.39
CA PHE A 284 5.96 -35.47 24.92
C PHE A 284 4.77 -35.33 25.89
N GLN A 285 4.33 -36.43 26.50
CA GLN A 285 3.24 -36.41 27.47
C GLN A 285 3.68 -35.87 28.84
N SER A 286 4.85 -36.28 29.35
CA SER A 286 5.35 -35.85 30.66
C SER A 286 5.69 -34.36 30.70
N TYR A 287 6.36 -33.84 29.66
CA TYR A 287 6.71 -32.42 29.55
C TYR A 287 5.59 -31.57 28.93
N ARG A 288 4.42 -32.13 28.62
CA ARG A 288 3.28 -31.43 27.99
C ARG A 288 3.68 -30.70 26.70
N GLY A 289 4.27 -31.44 25.76
CA GLY A 289 4.81 -30.94 24.48
C GLY A 289 3.83 -30.19 23.58
N GLN A 290 2.52 -30.32 23.82
CA GLN A 290 1.50 -29.52 23.15
C GLN A 290 1.75 -28.00 23.24
N TRP A 291 2.28 -27.49 24.36
CA TRP A 291 2.54 -26.05 24.54
C TRP A 291 3.70 -25.53 23.69
N MET A 292 4.66 -26.39 23.37
CA MET A 292 5.74 -26.10 22.44
C MET A 292 5.20 -25.90 21.03
N THR A 293 4.36 -26.82 20.55
CA THR A 293 3.71 -26.71 19.23
C THR A 293 2.79 -25.49 19.13
N ILE A 294 1.96 -25.24 20.15
CA ILE A 294 1.09 -24.05 20.18
C ILE A 294 1.94 -22.78 20.13
N SER A 295 3.05 -22.73 20.87
CA SER A 295 3.92 -21.56 20.89
C SER A 295 4.65 -21.36 19.57
N TYR A 296 5.11 -22.43 18.92
CA TYR A 296 5.67 -22.36 17.57
C TYR A 296 4.67 -21.75 16.58
N LEU A 297 3.45 -22.28 16.54
CA LEU A 297 2.40 -21.85 15.61
C LEU A 297 2.05 -20.36 15.79
N TRP A 298 1.98 -19.90 17.04
CA TRP A 298 1.65 -18.51 17.36
C TRP A 298 2.81 -17.53 17.17
N VAL A 299 4.06 -17.98 17.29
CA VAL A 299 5.24 -17.11 17.20
C VAL A 299 5.73 -16.98 15.76
N LEU A 300 5.48 -18.00 14.92
CA LEU A 300 5.89 -18.00 13.52
C LEU A 300 5.06 -17.00 12.69
N GLU A 301 5.49 -15.74 12.72
CA GLU A 301 4.98 -14.68 11.85
C GLU A 301 5.58 -14.71 10.44
N THR A 302 4.97 -13.95 9.53
CA THR A 302 5.41 -13.84 8.12
C THR A 302 6.76 -13.15 7.94
N ASN A 303 7.18 -12.32 8.91
CA ASN A 303 8.38 -11.49 8.88
C ASN A 303 9.30 -11.78 10.08
N THR A 304 10.62 -11.75 9.86
CA THR A 304 11.61 -12.11 10.89
C THR A 304 11.58 -11.21 12.12
N GLY A 305 11.42 -9.88 11.93
CA GLY A 305 11.28 -8.95 13.05
C GLY A 305 9.99 -9.14 13.84
N ALA A 306 8.89 -9.49 13.16
CA ALA A 306 7.61 -9.78 13.83
C ALA A 306 7.71 -11.07 14.66
N THR A 307 8.32 -12.13 14.13
CA THR A 307 8.59 -13.39 14.87
C THR A 307 9.42 -13.13 16.12
N TRP A 308 10.47 -12.32 16.01
CA TRP A 308 11.30 -11.95 17.17
C TRP A 308 10.49 -11.20 18.22
N ARG A 309 9.72 -10.19 17.80
CA ARG A 309 8.88 -9.40 18.69
C ARG A 309 7.81 -10.22 19.40
N THR A 310 7.07 -11.01 18.65
CA THR A 310 6.05 -11.91 19.22
C THR A 310 6.71 -12.95 20.12
N GLY A 311 7.89 -13.45 19.77
CA GLY A 311 8.66 -14.41 20.56
C GLY A 311 9.05 -13.89 21.95
N TYR A 312 9.78 -12.76 22.03
CA TYR A 312 10.23 -12.25 23.33
C TYR A 312 9.05 -11.74 24.19
N LEU A 313 8.07 -11.06 23.58
CA LEU A 313 6.88 -10.61 24.32
C LEU A 313 6.08 -11.80 24.86
N ARG A 314 5.97 -12.88 24.07
CA ARG A 314 5.32 -14.10 24.55
C ARG A 314 6.06 -14.73 25.71
N LEU A 315 7.40 -14.81 25.64
CA LEU A 315 8.21 -15.34 26.73
C LEU A 315 7.98 -14.56 28.03
N PHE A 316 8.11 -13.23 27.98
CA PHE A 316 7.88 -12.38 29.15
C PHE A 316 6.44 -12.46 29.66
N GLY A 317 5.45 -12.56 28.77
CA GLY A 317 4.04 -12.67 29.14
C GLY A 317 3.77 -13.95 29.92
N THR A 318 4.35 -15.06 29.46
CA THR A 318 4.19 -16.36 30.12
C THR A 318 4.91 -16.43 31.45
N LEU A 319 6.07 -15.78 31.58
CA LEU A 319 6.77 -15.63 32.86
C LEU A 319 5.97 -14.78 33.85
N LEU A 320 5.36 -13.68 33.38
CA LEU A 320 4.50 -12.84 34.21
C LEU A 320 3.26 -13.60 34.70
N GLY A 321 2.57 -14.31 33.81
CA GLY A 321 1.43 -15.16 34.16
C GLY A 321 1.82 -16.26 35.15
N ALA A 322 2.95 -16.94 34.90
CA ALA A 322 3.47 -17.98 35.79
C ALA A 322 3.83 -17.46 37.19
N LEU A 323 4.50 -16.31 37.26
CA LEU A 323 4.85 -15.67 38.53
C LEU A 323 3.60 -15.26 39.30
N TYR A 324 2.62 -14.66 38.62
CA TYR A 324 1.36 -14.29 39.24
C TYR A 324 0.59 -15.51 39.74
N SER A 325 0.49 -16.59 38.95
CA SER A 325 -0.13 -17.86 39.37
C SER A 325 0.54 -18.45 40.61
N TYR A 326 1.86 -18.40 40.70
CA TYR A 326 2.59 -18.88 41.87
C TYR A 326 2.23 -18.08 43.13
N VAL A 327 2.22 -16.74 43.04
CA VAL A 327 1.85 -15.86 44.15
C VAL A 327 0.38 -16.05 44.54
N ALA A 328 -0.53 -16.13 43.57
CA ALA A 328 -1.96 -16.33 43.81
C ALA A 328 -2.24 -17.66 44.51
N PHE A 329 -1.54 -18.74 44.13
CA PHE A 329 -1.68 -20.01 44.81
C PHE A 329 -1.17 -19.95 46.26
N LEU A 330 -0.05 -19.26 46.50
CA LEU A 330 0.52 -19.12 47.84
C LEU A 330 -0.40 -18.35 48.79
N ILE A 331 -1.17 -17.39 48.27
CA ILE A 331 -2.15 -16.61 49.04
C ILE A 331 -3.46 -17.38 49.24
N CYS A 332 -4.00 -18.00 48.19
CA CYS A 332 -5.35 -18.58 48.23
C CYS A 332 -5.39 -20.05 48.65
N GLY A 333 -4.29 -20.79 48.51
CA GLY A 333 -4.22 -22.22 48.76
C GLY A 333 -5.34 -22.98 48.04
N THR A 334 -6.18 -23.67 48.81
CA THR A 334 -7.33 -24.46 48.32
C THR A 334 -8.66 -23.70 48.28
N ASN A 335 -8.69 -22.40 48.66
CA ASN A 335 -9.93 -21.63 48.73
C ASN A 335 -10.43 -21.24 47.32
N PRO A 336 -11.60 -21.74 46.88
CA PRO A 336 -12.11 -21.49 45.52
C PRO A 336 -12.50 -20.03 45.27
N TYR A 337 -13.06 -19.34 46.26
CA TYR A 337 -13.48 -17.94 46.11
C TYR A 337 -12.29 -17.00 45.99
N GLY A 338 -11.22 -17.29 46.75
CA GLY A 338 -9.95 -16.57 46.65
C GLY A 338 -9.30 -16.72 45.28
N LEU A 339 -9.27 -17.95 44.74
CA LEU A 339 -8.73 -18.22 43.41
C LEU A 339 -9.47 -17.44 42.32
N VAL A 340 -10.81 -17.46 42.34
CA VAL A 340 -11.62 -16.71 41.36
C VAL A 340 -11.42 -15.20 41.48
N ALA A 341 -11.34 -14.67 42.70
CA ALA A 341 -11.08 -13.26 42.94
C ALA A 341 -9.71 -12.82 42.39
N MET A 342 -8.66 -13.62 42.61
CA MET A 342 -7.31 -13.34 42.11
C MET A 342 -7.21 -13.45 40.59
N VAL A 343 -7.83 -14.46 39.97
CA VAL A 343 -7.91 -14.57 38.50
C VAL A 343 -8.57 -13.32 37.92
N THR A 344 -9.72 -12.92 38.48
CA THR A 344 -10.47 -11.73 38.02
C THR A 344 -9.66 -10.45 38.19
N ALA A 345 -8.95 -10.31 39.33
CA ALA A 345 -8.10 -9.17 39.61
C ALA A 345 -6.94 -9.03 38.62
N PHE A 346 -6.39 -10.14 38.11
CA PHE A 346 -5.36 -10.14 37.07
C PHE A 346 -5.91 -9.87 35.67
N ASP A 347 -7.09 -10.39 35.34
CA ASP A 347 -7.67 -10.23 34.02
C ASP A 347 -8.11 -8.79 33.72
N ILE A 348 -8.52 -8.01 34.73
CA ILE A 348 -8.90 -6.59 34.56
C ILE A 348 -7.76 -5.75 33.94
N PRO A 349 -6.56 -5.66 34.55
CA PRO A 349 -5.46 -4.88 33.98
C PRO A 349 -4.94 -5.47 32.66
N ILE A 350 -4.90 -6.80 32.53
CA ILE A 350 -4.45 -7.45 31.30
C ILE A 350 -5.40 -7.16 30.13
N THR A 351 -6.71 -7.18 30.36
CA THR A 351 -7.73 -6.81 29.35
C THR A 351 -7.58 -5.36 28.93
N TRP A 352 -7.32 -4.45 29.87
CA TRP A 352 -7.04 -3.05 29.54
C TRP A 352 -5.80 -2.91 28.65
N ILE A 353 -4.72 -3.63 28.96
CA ILE A 353 -3.50 -3.66 28.15
C ILE A 353 -3.80 -4.20 26.74
N ILE A 354 -4.58 -5.28 26.60
CA ILE A 354 -4.97 -5.87 25.31
C ILE A 354 -5.71 -4.86 24.44
N LEU A 355 -6.64 -4.08 25.02
CA LEU A 355 -7.52 -3.17 24.27
C LEU A 355 -6.89 -1.81 23.95
N LYS A 356 -6.01 -1.30 24.82
CA LYS A 356 -5.53 0.09 24.73
C LYS A 356 -4.08 0.23 24.33
N THR A 357 -3.28 -0.83 24.37
CA THR A 357 -1.83 -0.75 24.14
C THR A 357 -1.38 -1.58 22.95
N SER A 358 -0.19 -1.28 22.42
CA SER A 358 0.41 -2.02 21.30
C SER A 358 1.24 -3.24 21.74
N VAL A 359 1.21 -3.59 23.03
CA VAL A 359 1.91 -4.76 23.62
C VAL A 359 0.97 -5.96 23.82
N THR A 360 -0.07 -6.08 22.99
CA THR A 360 -0.96 -7.24 22.96
C THR A 360 -0.24 -8.60 22.94
N PRO A 361 0.89 -8.79 22.22
CA PRO A 361 1.63 -10.06 22.23
C PRO A 361 2.24 -10.45 23.59
N LEU A 362 2.30 -9.53 24.56
CA LEU A 362 2.70 -9.80 25.95
C LEU A 362 1.51 -10.22 26.82
N ALA A 363 0.40 -9.48 26.68
CA ALA A 363 -0.75 -9.57 27.56
C ALA A 363 -1.59 -10.84 27.33
N VAL A 364 -1.79 -11.22 26.06
CA VAL A 364 -2.55 -12.43 25.71
C VAL A 364 -1.90 -13.70 26.27
N PRO A 365 -0.58 -13.93 26.10
CA PRO A 365 0.07 -15.10 26.71
C PRO A 365 0.05 -15.10 28.23
N ALA A 366 0.09 -13.93 28.89
CA ALA A 366 -0.02 -13.83 30.34
C ALA A 366 -1.39 -14.32 30.86
N SER A 367 -2.48 -13.88 30.22
CA SER A 367 -3.84 -14.34 30.57
C SER A 367 -4.02 -15.84 30.25
N VAL A 368 -3.52 -16.33 29.10
CA VAL A 368 -3.65 -17.75 28.72
C VAL A 368 -2.81 -18.68 29.62
N ALA A 369 -1.66 -18.22 30.12
CA ALA A 369 -0.80 -19.03 30.99
C ALA A 369 -1.38 -19.22 32.40
N LEU A 370 -2.18 -18.26 32.88
CA LEU A 370 -2.61 -18.22 34.28
C LEU A 370 -3.56 -19.37 34.68
N PRO A 371 -4.69 -19.63 34.00
CA PRO A 371 -5.65 -20.65 34.45
C PRO A 371 -5.04 -22.06 34.52
N PRO A 372 -4.27 -22.54 33.54
CA PRO A 372 -3.74 -23.89 33.61
C PRO A 372 -2.61 -24.10 34.64
N ILE A 373 -1.95 -23.04 35.10
CA ILE A 373 -0.93 -23.13 36.16
C ILE A 373 -1.59 -23.03 37.53
N LEU A 374 -2.59 -22.15 37.68
CA LEU A 374 -3.27 -21.90 38.94
C LEU A 374 -4.37 -22.93 39.25
N LEU A 375 -5.17 -23.35 38.26
CA LEU A 375 -6.32 -24.23 38.45
C LEU A 375 -6.00 -25.71 38.31
N ALA A 376 -4.92 -26.08 37.61
CA ALA A 376 -4.58 -27.50 37.44
C ALA A 376 -4.31 -28.22 38.78
N PRO A 377 -3.53 -27.64 39.73
CA PRO A 377 -3.35 -28.23 41.06
C PRO A 377 -4.64 -28.32 41.88
N TYR A 378 -5.61 -27.44 41.59
CA TYR A 378 -6.92 -27.43 42.27
C TYR A 378 -7.84 -28.55 41.77
N ILE A 379 -7.85 -28.82 40.46
CA ILE A 379 -8.72 -29.85 39.84
C ILE A 379 -8.14 -31.25 40.03
N HIS A 380 -6.82 -31.41 39.87
CA HIS A 380 -6.12 -32.68 40.03
C HIS A 380 -4.97 -32.49 41.03
N PRO A 381 -5.23 -32.68 42.33
CA PRO A 381 -4.21 -32.55 43.36
C PRO A 381 -3.26 -33.75 43.33
N ASP A 382 -2.25 -33.70 42.45
CA ASP A 382 -1.13 -34.64 42.47
C ASP A 382 -0.07 -34.17 43.49
N PRO A 383 0.22 -34.93 44.57
CA PRO A 383 1.16 -34.52 45.62
C PRO A 383 2.63 -34.54 45.18
N SER A 384 2.94 -35.04 43.98
CA SER A 384 4.30 -35.20 43.46
C SER A 384 4.85 -34.00 42.70
N HIS A 385 3.99 -33.08 42.23
CA HIS A 385 4.43 -31.96 41.38
C HIS A 385 4.23 -30.62 42.07
N THR A 386 5.34 -29.93 42.31
CA THR A 386 5.30 -28.57 42.87
C THR A 386 4.81 -27.59 41.80
N ILE A 387 4.07 -26.55 42.17
CA ILE A 387 3.58 -25.54 41.21
C ILE A 387 4.72 -24.83 40.48
N LEU A 388 5.85 -24.67 41.15
CA LEU A 388 7.08 -24.18 40.55
C LEU A 388 7.58 -25.10 39.42
N GLU A 389 7.46 -26.41 39.58
CA GLU A 389 7.81 -27.38 38.52
C GLU A 389 6.84 -27.27 37.35
N LEU A 390 5.53 -27.16 37.62
CA LEU A 390 4.54 -26.99 36.55
C LEU A 390 4.75 -25.68 35.77
N ALA A 391 5.04 -24.59 36.47
CA ALA A 391 5.33 -23.28 35.89
C ALA A 391 6.64 -23.27 35.08
N SER A 392 7.69 -23.92 35.59
CA SER A 392 8.99 -24.00 34.91
C SER A 392 8.92 -24.90 33.67
N ILE A 393 8.23 -26.05 33.72
CA ILE A 393 7.98 -26.90 32.55
C ILE A 393 7.22 -26.12 31.47
N ARG A 394 6.19 -25.35 31.87
CA ARG A 394 5.44 -24.47 30.95
C ARG A 394 6.34 -23.45 30.27
N ALA A 395 7.12 -22.70 31.04
CA ALA A 395 8.03 -21.69 30.51
C ALA A 395 9.07 -22.32 29.56
N LEU A 396 9.61 -23.49 29.94
CA LEU A 396 10.59 -24.24 29.13
C LEU A 396 10.00 -24.67 27.78
N MET A 397 8.80 -25.27 27.75
CA MET A 397 8.18 -25.71 26.49
C MET A 397 7.82 -24.54 25.57
N ILE A 398 7.40 -23.42 26.16
CA ILE A 398 7.12 -22.20 25.38
C ILE A 398 8.42 -21.64 24.80
N ALA A 399 9.49 -21.58 25.59
CA ALA A 399 10.82 -21.17 25.13
C ALA A 399 11.33 -22.08 24.01
N ALA A 400 11.19 -23.41 24.15
CA ALA A 400 11.55 -24.36 23.11
C ALA A 400 10.77 -24.12 21.80
N GLY A 401 9.47 -23.83 21.90
CA GLY A 401 8.63 -23.48 20.74
C GLY A 401 9.05 -22.18 20.06
N ILE A 402 9.45 -21.16 20.84
CA ILE A 402 9.99 -19.89 20.32
C ILE A 402 11.32 -20.13 19.59
N VAL A 403 12.24 -20.89 20.20
CA VAL A 403 13.53 -21.23 19.58
C VAL A 403 13.32 -21.98 18.28
N ALA A 404 12.43 -22.98 18.26
CA ALA A 404 12.06 -23.69 17.05
C ALA A 404 11.47 -22.77 15.98
N ALA A 405 10.62 -21.80 16.37
CA ALA A 405 10.05 -20.83 15.42
C ALA A 405 11.12 -19.91 14.83
N VAL A 406 12.05 -19.41 15.65
CA VAL A 406 13.16 -18.57 15.20
C VAL A 406 14.10 -19.35 14.28
N LEU A 407 14.43 -20.60 14.64
CA LEU A 407 15.28 -21.48 13.84
C LEU A 407 14.63 -21.83 12.50
N MET A 408 13.36 -22.19 12.51
CA MET A 408 12.61 -22.38 11.28
C MET A 408 12.61 -21.09 10.46
N ASN A 409 12.49 -19.95 11.13
CA ASN A 409 12.45 -18.67 10.46
C ASN A 409 13.74 -18.32 9.71
N SER A 410 14.88 -18.63 10.32
CA SER A 410 16.20 -18.42 9.75
C SER A 410 16.59 -19.44 8.69
N LEU A 411 16.25 -20.72 8.86
CA LEU A 411 16.69 -21.79 7.96
C LEU A 411 15.85 -21.91 6.68
N LEU A 412 14.54 -21.71 6.76
CA LEU A 412 13.62 -21.95 5.63
C LEU A 412 13.03 -20.66 5.08
N PHE A 413 13.57 -20.20 3.95
CA PHE A 413 13.16 -18.97 3.26
C PHE A 413 13.15 -17.74 4.19
N PRO A 414 14.32 -17.28 4.68
CA PRO A 414 14.39 -16.12 5.55
C PRO A 414 13.81 -14.87 4.86
N ARG A 415 12.87 -14.22 5.53
CA ARG A 415 12.26 -12.96 5.09
C ARG A 415 12.72 -11.82 5.97
N HIS A 416 13.81 -11.19 5.55
CA HIS A 416 14.36 -10.02 6.23
C HIS A 416 13.48 -8.79 6.00
N CYS A 417 13.17 -8.08 7.08
CA CYS A 417 12.31 -6.90 7.02
C CYS A 417 12.93 -5.81 6.14
N ARG A 418 14.25 -5.66 6.14
CA ARG A 418 14.97 -4.71 5.27
C ARG A 418 14.75 -4.99 3.79
N VAL A 419 14.88 -6.25 3.37
CA VAL A 419 14.71 -6.63 1.95
C VAL A 419 13.28 -6.39 1.50
N LEU A 420 12.31 -6.78 2.34
CA LEU A 420 10.90 -6.55 2.08
C LEU A 420 10.59 -5.06 2.00
N PHE A 421 11.15 -4.25 2.91
CA PHE A 421 10.97 -2.80 2.90
C PHE A 421 11.49 -2.14 1.63
N LEU A 422 12.69 -2.51 1.18
CA LEU A 422 13.30 -1.95 -0.03
C LEU A 422 12.51 -2.35 -1.29
N SER A 423 12.08 -3.61 -1.38
CA SER A 423 11.24 -4.13 -2.46
C SER A 423 9.88 -3.43 -2.50
N ASP A 424 9.19 -3.31 -1.36
CA ASP A 424 7.88 -2.66 -1.27
C ASP A 424 7.98 -1.15 -1.52
N THR A 425 9.07 -0.50 -1.10
CA THR A 425 9.35 0.92 -1.42
C THR A 425 9.49 1.11 -2.93
N SER A 426 10.26 0.25 -3.60
CA SER A 426 10.38 0.28 -5.07
C SER A 426 9.03 0.09 -5.77
N ARG A 427 8.22 -0.89 -5.32
CA ARG A 427 6.86 -1.11 -5.83
C ARG A 427 5.98 0.13 -5.65
N THR A 428 6.07 0.78 -4.48
CA THR A 428 5.29 1.98 -4.15
C THR A 428 5.69 3.18 -5.02
N LEU A 429 7.00 3.39 -5.24
CA LEU A 429 7.51 4.41 -6.17
C LEU A 429 7.02 4.16 -7.61
N GLY A 430 6.97 2.89 -8.04
CA GLY A 430 6.40 2.52 -9.35
C GLY A 430 4.89 2.80 -9.45
N LEU A 431 4.13 2.55 -8.38
CA LEU A 431 2.70 2.92 -8.31
C LEU A 431 2.51 4.45 -8.36
N LEU A 432 3.37 5.21 -7.69
CA LEU A 432 3.34 6.66 -7.66
C LEU A 432 3.69 7.29 -9.02
N SER A 433 4.68 6.73 -9.71
CA SER A 433 4.98 7.05 -11.12
C SER A 433 3.78 6.75 -12.03
N SER A 434 3.15 5.58 -11.86
CA SER A 434 1.93 5.23 -12.61
C SER A 434 0.76 6.16 -12.31
N LEU A 435 0.61 6.63 -11.07
CA LEU A 435 -0.42 7.60 -10.69
C LEU A 435 -0.18 8.92 -11.43
N TYR A 436 1.04 9.46 -11.36
CA TYR A 436 1.38 10.70 -12.04
C TYR A 436 1.22 10.62 -13.56
N LEU A 437 1.60 9.50 -14.18
CA LEU A 437 1.36 9.24 -15.60
C LEU A 437 -0.12 9.24 -15.94
N THR A 438 -0.96 8.62 -15.10
CA THR A 438 -2.42 8.60 -15.32
C THR A 438 -3.00 10.01 -15.23
N LEU A 439 -2.62 10.78 -14.20
CA LEU A 439 -3.03 12.17 -14.02
C LEU A 439 -2.62 13.06 -15.19
N SER A 440 -1.42 12.85 -15.73
CA SER A 440 -0.90 13.60 -16.87
C SER A 440 -1.60 13.21 -18.16
N HIS A 441 -1.87 11.92 -18.36
CA HIS A 441 -2.60 11.44 -19.53
C HIS A 441 -4.06 11.90 -19.57
N ASP A 442 -4.72 12.02 -18.42
CA ASP A 442 -6.08 12.58 -18.32
C ASP A 442 -6.15 14.06 -18.72
N MET A 443 -5.04 14.80 -18.54
CA MET A 443 -4.89 16.18 -19.01
C MET A 443 -4.77 16.25 -20.54
N PHE A 444 -4.13 15.26 -21.18
CA PHE A 444 -3.90 15.25 -22.62
C PHE A 444 -5.07 14.72 -23.46
N ARG A 445 -6.07 14.06 -22.86
CA ARG A 445 -7.25 13.56 -23.60
C ARG A 445 -8.41 14.56 -23.61
N VAL A 446 -8.88 14.87 -24.81
CA VAL A 446 -9.99 15.80 -25.09
C VAL A 446 -11.39 15.19 -24.86
N HIS A 447 -11.51 13.86 -24.75
CA HIS A 447 -12.82 13.18 -24.76
C HIS A 447 -13.42 12.97 -23.37
N ARG A 448 -14.56 13.63 -23.11
CA ARG A 448 -15.29 13.73 -21.83
C ARG A 448 -16.06 12.46 -21.44
N THR A 449 -16.22 11.47 -22.32
CA THR A 449 -17.23 10.41 -22.20
C THR A 449 -16.80 9.17 -21.40
N ARG A 450 -15.51 8.99 -21.05
CA ARG A 450 -15.01 7.82 -20.28
C ARG A 450 -14.52 8.16 -18.86
N MET A 451 -14.87 9.34 -18.35
CA MET A 451 -14.31 9.96 -17.14
C MET A 451 -14.61 9.18 -15.84
N HIS A 452 -15.78 8.56 -15.69
CA HIS A 452 -16.16 7.88 -14.44
C HIS A 452 -15.38 6.58 -14.18
N GLU A 453 -15.16 5.75 -15.21
CA GLU A 453 -14.36 4.53 -15.08
C GLU A 453 -12.89 4.84 -14.80
N GLU A 454 -12.34 5.86 -15.46
CA GLU A 454 -10.95 6.29 -15.28
C GLU A 454 -10.75 6.91 -13.88
N ARG A 455 -11.67 7.76 -13.41
CA ARG A 455 -11.66 8.30 -12.04
C ARG A 455 -11.67 7.19 -10.99
N ARG A 456 -12.50 6.14 -11.17
CA ARG A 456 -12.54 5.01 -10.22
C ARG A 456 -11.20 4.26 -10.17
N LYS A 457 -10.53 4.10 -11.31
CA LYS A 457 -9.19 3.48 -11.37
C LYS A 457 -8.14 4.32 -10.66
N THR A 458 -8.15 5.63 -10.87
CA THR A 458 -7.23 6.56 -10.20
C THR A 458 -7.45 6.56 -8.68
N LEU A 459 -8.70 6.63 -8.22
CA LEU A 459 -9.02 6.55 -6.79
C LEU A 459 -8.59 5.22 -6.17
N LYS A 460 -8.77 4.12 -6.91
CA LYS A 460 -8.30 2.79 -6.48
C LYS A 460 -6.78 2.75 -6.36
N LEU A 461 -6.06 3.34 -7.31
CA LEU A 461 -4.60 3.42 -7.27
C LEU A 461 -4.11 4.28 -6.09
N GLU A 462 -4.75 5.42 -5.83
CA GLU A 462 -4.45 6.23 -4.65
C GLU A 462 -4.67 5.44 -3.34
N LEU A 463 -5.80 4.72 -3.21
CA LEU A 463 -6.07 3.87 -2.04
C LEU A 463 -4.99 2.80 -1.88
N GLN A 464 -4.57 2.17 -2.98
CA GLN A 464 -3.52 1.16 -2.99
C GLN A 464 -2.16 1.73 -2.55
N ILE A 465 -1.82 2.96 -2.95
CA ILE A 465 -0.58 3.61 -2.50
C ILE A 465 -0.69 3.95 -1.01
N ARG A 466 -1.83 4.48 -0.53
CA ARG A 466 -2.06 4.75 0.89
C ARG A 466 -1.91 3.49 1.75
N SER A 467 -2.48 2.37 1.31
CA SER A 467 -2.34 1.09 2.04
C SER A 467 -0.90 0.57 2.02
N ALA A 468 -0.19 0.70 0.89
CA ALA A 468 1.23 0.34 0.79
C ALA A 468 2.12 1.19 1.71
N LEU A 469 1.90 2.51 1.79
CA LEU A 469 2.63 3.40 2.69
C LEU A 469 2.37 3.08 4.17
N TYR A 470 1.12 2.75 4.53
CA TYR A 470 0.80 2.28 5.88
C TYR A 470 1.55 0.98 6.22
N ARG A 471 1.60 0.03 5.29
CA ARG A 471 2.35 -1.22 5.46
C ARG A 471 3.85 -0.98 5.61
N LEU A 472 4.44 -0.08 4.81
CA LEU A 472 5.84 0.31 4.94
C LEU A 472 6.15 0.90 6.32
N SER A 473 5.25 1.74 6.85
CA SER A 473 5.38 2.31 8.21
C SER A 473 5.34 1.22 9.29
N ALA A 474 4.40 0.27 9.19
CA ALA A 474 4.34 -0.88 10.09
C ALA A 474 5.60 -1.77 9.99
N LEU A 475 6.12 -1.95 8.78
CA LEU A 475 7.33 -2.73 8.53
C LEU A 475 8.58 -2.09 9.13
N VAL A 476 8.72 -0.75 9.08
CA VAL A 476 9.82 -0.05 9.76
C VAL A 476 9.75 -0.22 11.27
N LYS A 477 8.55 -0.26 11.86
CA LYS A 477 8.38 -0.54 13.30
C LYS A 477 8.89 -1.93 13.65
N THR A 478 8.49 -2.96 12.90
CA THR A 478 8.95 -4.35 13.13
C THR A 478 10.42 -4.58 12.76
N MET A 479 10.98 -3.77 11.84
CA MET A 479 12.40 -3.83 11.47
C MET A 479 13.33 -3.39 12.61
N HIS A 480 12.86 -2.51 13.50
CA HIS A 480 13.61 -2.09 14.69
C HIS A 480 13.84 -3.24 15.67
N ASP A 481 12.86 -4.13 15.78
CA ASP A 481 12.89 -5.29 16.70
C ASP A 481 13.67 -6.48 16.12
N GLU A 482 14.08 -6.43 14.85
CA GLU A 482 14.85 -7.49 14.19
C GLU A 482 16.33 -7.40 14.58
N LEU A 483 16.85 -8.47 15.17
CA LEU A 483 18.27 -8.60 15.49
C LEU A 483 19.12 -8.47 14.22
N SER A 484 19.86 -7.39 14.12
CA SER A 484 20.73 -7.08 12.99
C SER A 484 22.13 -6.81 13.50
N LEU A 485 23.11 -7.50 12.92
CA LEU A 485 24.53 -7.29 13.24
C LEU A 485 25.02 -5.90 12.78
N LEU A 486 24.37 -5.34 11.76
CA LEU A 486 24.69 -4.01 11.23
C LEU A 486 23.62 -2.99 11.65
N PRO A 487 24.03 -1.74 11.98
CA PRO A 487 23.10 -0.67 12.24
C PRO A 487 22.29 -0.35 10.97
N LYS A 488 20.98 -0.22 11.12
CA LYS A 488 20.06 0.12 10.02
C LYS A 488 19.72 1.61 10.06
N PRO A 489 19.71 2.34 8.93
CA PRO A 489 19.39 3.77 8.90
C PRO A 489 17.88 4.03 8.99
N LEU A 490 17.27 3.68 10.13
CA LEU A 490 15.81 3.76 10.35
C LEU A 490 15.25 5.18 10.21
N ARG A 491 16.05 6.21 10.53
CA ARG A 491 15.66 7.62 10.36
C ARG A 491 15.42 7.96 8.88
N HIS A 492 16.39 7.62 8.02
CA HIS A 492 16.28 7.84 6.59
C HIS A 492 15.11 7.05 5.98
N TYR A 493 14.89 5.78 6.40
CA TYR A 493 13.73 5.01 5.94
C TYR A 493 12.38 5.64 6.31
N ARG A 494 12.25 6.20 7.52
CA ARG A 494 11.04 6.96 7.90
C ARG A 494 10.89 8.21 7.05
N GLN A 495 11.98 8.93 6.79
CA GLN A 495 11.95 10.11 5.93
C GLN A 495 11.46 9.77 4.53
N VAL A 496 11.96 8.69 3.90
CA VAL A 496 11.48 8.21 2.59
C VAL A 496 9.96 7.98 2.58
N ILE A 497 9.41 7.33 3.61
CA ILE A 497 7.95 7.11 3.73
C ILE A 497 7.22 8.45 3.81
N THR A 498 7.67 9.37 4.65
CA THR A 498 7.07 10.70 4.80
C THR A 498 7.11 11.47 3.48
N THR A 499 8.23 11.46 2.76
CA THR A 499 8.37 12.12 1.46
C THR A 499 7.46 11.48 0.40
N MET A 500 7.35 10.14 0.35
CA MET A 500 6.39 9.47 -0.55
C MET A 500 4.93 9.78 -0.20
N GLN A 501 4.60 9.92 1.09
CA GLN A 501 3.28 10.33 1.55
C GLN A 501 2.97 11.76 1.10
N LYS A 502 3.88 12.72 1.32
CA LYS A 502 3.75 14.10 0.81
C LYS A 502 3.53 14.10 -0.70
N LEU A 503 4.31 13.30 -1.43
CA LEU A 503 4.21 13.22 -2.89
C LEU A 503 2.85 12.69 -3.36
N LEU A 504 2.29 11.69 -2.68
CA LEU A 504 0.93 11.19 -2.93
C LEU A 504 -0.14 12.27 -2.64
N ASP A 505 0.01 13.00 -1.55
CA ASP A 505 -0.93 14.04 -1.15
C ASP A 505 -0.92 15.21 -2.16
N LEU A 506 0.27 15.62 -2.61
CA LEU A 506 0.44 16.61 -3.69
C LEU A 506 -0.16 16.14 -5.02
N MET A 507 0.05 14.88 -5.42
CA MET A 507 -0.58 14.32 -6.63
C MET A 507 -2.11 14.26 -6.52
N THR A 508 -2.63 13.98 -5.32
CA THR A 508 -4.08 13.99 -5.05
C THR A 508 -4.63 15.43 -5.15
N GLY A 509 -3.93 16.41 -4.58
CA GLY A 509 -4.28 17.83 -4.69
C GLY A 509 -4.25 18.31 -6.15
N LEU A 510 -3.20 17.95 -6.89
CA LEU A 510 -3.05 18.26 -8.31
C LEU A 510 -4.19 17.68 -9.15
N ARG A 511 -4.64 16.46 -8.87
CA ARG A 511 -5.83 15.88 -9.52
C ARG A 511 -7.07 16.76 -9.30
N LYS A 512 -7.34 17.15 -8.05
CA LYS A 512 -8.53 17.93 -7.68
C LYS A 512 -8.52 19.32 -8.30
N ILE A 513 -7.35 19.97 -8.38
CA ILE A 513 -7.15 21.24 -9.07
C ILE A 513 -7.46 21.08 -10.57
N ARG A 514 -6.87 20.07 -11.22
CA ARG A 514 -7.03 19.80 -12.66
C ARG A 514 -8.43 19.39 -13.10
N GLU A 515 -9.29 18.96 -12.18
CA GLU A 515 -10.71 18.67 -12.49
C GLU A 515 -11.51 19.95 -12.82
N ASN A 516 -11.09 21.11 -12.32
CA ASN A 516 -11.82 22.38 -12.46
C ASN A 516 -11.17 23.40 -13.43
N ILE A 517 -9.96 23.13 -13.96
CA ILE A 517 -9.27 24.01 -14.90
C ILE A 517 -9.92 23.93 -16.31
N PRO A 518 -10.26 25.07 -16.96
CA PRO A 518 -10.69 25.09 -18.35
C PRO A 518 -9.55 24.67 -19.29
N ARG A 519 -9.68 23.48 -19.89
CA ARG A 519 -8.61 22.81 -20.65
C ARG A 519 -8.24 23.44 -21.99
N LYS A 520 -9.10 24.28 -22.58
CA LYS A 520 -8.93 24.79 -23.96
C LYS A 520 -7.91 25.92 -24.08
N GLU A 521 -7.78 26.77 -23.06
CA GLU A 521 -6.97 28.00 -23.14
C GLU A 521 -5.58 27.86 -22.48
N THR A 522 -5.45 27.03 -21.44
CA THR A 522 -4.22 26.95 -20.63
C THR A 522 -3.31 25.75 -20.96
N VAL A 523 -3.84 24.70 -21.58
CA VAL A 523 -3.13 23.40 -21.75
C VAL A 523 -2.61 23.17 -23.17
N SER A 524 -3.29 23.69 -24.19
CA SER A 524 -2.96 23.47 -25.62
C SER A 524 -1.64 24.14 -26.02
N ASN A 525 -1.42 25.38 -25.56
CA ASN A 525 -0.26 26.19 -25.94
C ASN A 525 1.05 25.74 -25.25
N VAL A 526 0.96 25.06 -24.10
CA VAL A 526 2.10 24.68 -23.25
C VAL A 526 2.32 23.16 -23.20
N PHE A 527 1.86 22.46 -24.24
CA PHE A 527 1.88 21.00 -24.29
C PHE A 527 3.31 20.43 -24.28
N LYS A 528 4.24 21.08 -24.99
CA LYS A 528 5.62 20.60 -25.16
C LYS A 528 6.35 20.62 -23.82
N GLU A 529 6.27 21.73 -23.10
CA GLU A 529 6.92 21.96 -21.82
C GLU A 529 6.31 21.07 -20.73
N ARG A 530 4.97 20.91 -20.72
CA ARG A 530 4.31 19.96 -19.80
C ARG A 530 4.73 18.51 -20.01
N ARG A 531 4.96 18.10 -21.26
CA ARG A 531 5.45 16.76 -21.59
C ARG A 531 6.89 16.56 -21.13
N GLU A 532 7.74 17.58 -21.30
CA GLU A 532 9.13 17.56 -20.83
C GLU A 532 9.19 17.47 -19.30
N PHE A 533 8.43 18.31 -18.59
CA PHE A 533 8.30 18.26 -17.14
C PHE A 533 7.81 16.89 -16.66
N MET A 534 6.75 16.36 -17.29
CA MET A 534 6.23 15.04 -16.96
C MET A 534 7.29 13.95 -17.13
N SER A 535 8.09 14.01 -18.21
CA SER A 535 9.16 13.06 -18.47
C SER A 535 10.24 13.12 -17.37
N CYS A 536 10.64 14.32 -16.95
CA CYS A 536 11.62 14.50 -15.88
C CYS A 536 11.12 13.88 -14.57
N VAL A 537 9.89 14.17 -14.16
CA VAL A 537 9.27 13.60 -12.94
C VAL A 537 9.25 12.07 -13.00
N CYS A 538 8.84 11.50 -14.13
CA CYS A 538 8.74 10.05 -14.29
C CYS A 538 10.12 9.37 -14.26
N ILE A 539 11.13 9.96 -14.90
CA ILE A 539 12.51 9.46 -14.90
C ILE A 539 13.11 9.54 -13.50
N THR A 540 12.88 10.63 -12.76
CA THR A 540 13.33 10.77 -11.37
C THR A 540 12.72 9.68 -10.46
N LEU A 541 11.41 9.46 -10.54
CA LEU A 541 10.75 8.40 -9.77
C LEU A 541 11.23 7.01 -10.17
N PHE A 542 11.49 6.80 -11.46
CA PHE A 542 12.06 5.56 -11.98
C PHE A 542 13.50 5.32 -11.49
N ALA A 543 14.34 6.36 -11.45
CA ALA A 543 15.70 6.27 -10.92
C ALA A 543 15.69 5.91 -9.43
N CYS A 544 14.84 6.57 -8.64
CA CYS A 544 14.64 6.20 -7.23
C CYS A 544 14.12 4.76 -7.11
N GLN A 545 13.11 4.38 -7.90
CA GLN A 545 12.57 3.01 -7.92
C GLN A 545 13.68 1.98 -8.17
N HIS A 546 14.56 2.24 -9.12
CA HIS A 546 15.70 1.37 -9.46
C HIS A 546 16.75 1.32 -8.35
N ALA A 547 17.11 2.46 -7.74
CA ALA A 547 18.04 2.50 -6.62
C ALA A 547 17.54 1.62 -5.44
N PHE A 548 16.24 1.70 -5.11
CA PHE A 548 15.65 0.83 -4.08
C PHE A 548 15.59 -0.65 -4.48
N HIS A 549 15.35 -0.95 -5.76
CA HIS A 549 15.26 -2.33 -6.26
C HIS A 549 16.62 -3.01 -6.34
N ALA A 550 17.56 -2.40 -7.07
CA ALA A 550 18.89 -2.93 -7.33
C ALA A 550 19.83 -2.75 -6.14
N ARG A 551 19.54 -1.79 -5.24
CA ARG A 551 20.41 -1.38 -4.13
C ARG A 551 21.73 -0.80 -4.63
N GLU A 552 21.65 -0.18 -5.81
CA GLU A 552 22.75 0.45 -6.51
C GLU A 552 22.67 1.98 -6.34
N PRO A 553 23.82 2.67 -6.41
CA PRO A 553 23.85 4.12 -6.31
C PRO A 553 23.06 4.78 -7.44
N LEU A 554 22.54 5.98 -7.17
CA LEU A 554 21.86 6.77 -8.18
C LEU A 554 22.83 7.22 -9.28
N PRO A 555 22.38 7.34 -10.54
CA PRO A 555 23.20 7.93 -11.60
C PRO A 555 23.54 9.39 -11.27
N GLN A 556 24.76 9.82 -11.63
CA GLN A 556 25.24 11.18 -11.33
C GLN A 556 24.39 12.27 -11.98
N PHE A 557 23.93 12.04 -13.20
CA PHE A 557 23.19 13.01 -13.99
C PHE A 557 21.77 12.53 -14.18
N LEU A 558 20.82 13.25 -13.57
CA LEU A 558 19.39 13.10 -13.80
C LEU A 558 18.85 14.38 -14.43
N PRO A 559 17.82 14.29 -15.28
CA PRO A 559 17.18 15.47 -15.84
C PRO A 559 16.58 16.31 -14.71
N SER A 560 16.88 17.61 -14.70
CA SER A 560 16.40 18.53 -13.66
C SER A 560 14.91 18.82 -13.85
N ALA A 561 14.08 18.32 -12.92
CA ALA A 561 12.67 18.64 -12.88
C ALA A 561 12.42 20.13 -12.58
N ARG A 562 13.30 20.77 -11.80
CA ARG A 562 13.25 22.20 -11.48
C ARG A 562 13.47 23.08 -12.70
N ALA A 563 14.46 22.75 -13.54
CA ALA A 563 14.70 23.48 -14.79
C ALA A 563 13.52 23.33 -15.75
N ALA A 564 13.02 22.11 -15.94
CA ALA A 564 11.85 21.86 -16.80
C ALA A 564 10.59 22.57 -16.27
N PHE A 565 10.42 22.66 -14.94
CA PHE A 565 9.34 23.40 -14.32
C PHE A 565 9.48 24.92 -14.51
N ALA A 566 10.67 25.49 -14.34
CA ALA A 566 10.89 26.92 -14.56
C ALA A 566 10.56 27.35 -16.01
N HIS A 567 10.92 26.50 -17.00
CA HIS A 567 10.53 26.72 -18.39
C HIS A 567 9.01 26.65 -18.59
N LEU A 568 8.35 25.68 -17.94
CA LEU A 568 6.90 25.56 -17.96
C LEU A 568 6.23 26.78 -17.32
N GLU A 569 6.71 27.23 -16.17
CA GLU A 569 6.18 28.36 -15.43
C GLU A 569 6.25 29.65 -16.25
N ALA A 570 7.42 29.96 -16.81
CA ALA A 570 7.61 31.15 -17.65
C ALA A 570 6.69 31.13 -18.88
N HIS A 571 6.52 29.98 -19.53
CA HIS A 571 5.65 29.88 -20.70
C HIS A 571 4.15 29.97 -20.33
N VAL A 572 3.75 29.41 -19.19
CA VAL A 572 2.37 29.58 -18.67
C VAL A 572 2.10 31.04 -18.33
N GLN A 573 3.02 31.73 -17.66
CA GLN A 573 2.89 33.16 -17.34
C GLN A 573 2.78 34.01 -18.61
N GLU A 574 3.58 33.73 -19.64
CA GLU A 574 3.48 34.41 -20.94
C GLU A 574 2.15 34.13 -21.66
N CYS A 575 1.64 32.90 -21.59
CA CYS A 575 0.32 32.56 -22.15
C CYS A 575 -0.81 33.29 -21.42
N ILE A 576 -0.75 33.37 -20.08
CA ILE A 576 -1.70 34.14 -19.26
C ILE A 576 -1.65 35.61 -19.66
N ARG A 577 -0.44 36.17 -19.82
CA ARG A 577 -0.23 37.56 -20.26
C ARG A 577 -0.87 37.83 -21.63
N ARG A 578 -0.65 36.95 -22.62
CA ARG A 578 -1.26 37.10 -23.96
C ARG A 578 -2.77 36.93 -23.95
N ALA A 579 -3.28 35.97 -23.20
CA ALA A 579 -4.72 35.76 -23.05
C ALA A 579 -5.39 37.00 -22.42
N ARG A 580 -4.72 37.63 -21.45
CA ARG A 580 -5.14 38.89 -20.82
C ARG A 580 -5.13 40.09 -21.78
N GLU A 581 -4.20 40.13 -22.73
CA GLU A 581 -4.18 41.15 -23.79
C GLU A 581 -5.31 40.97 -24.81
N ALA A 582 -5.72 39.73 -25.07
CA ALA A 582 -6.77 39.40 -26.02
C ALA A 582 -8.19 39.57 -25.46
N ASP A 583 -8.42 39.20 -24.19
CA ASP A 583 -9.71 39.34 -23.51
C ASP A 583 -9.54 39.73 -22.04
N GLY A 584 -10.02 40.93 -21.69
CA GLY A 584 -9.80 41.55 -20.38
C GLY A 584 -10.59 40.92 -19.23
N HIS A 585 -11.62 40.13 -19.51
CA HIS A 585 -12.50 39.52 -18.50
C HIS A 585 -12.51 37.98 -18.50
N ALA A 586 -11.70 37.33 -19.35
CA ALA A 586 -11.81 35.90 -19.60
C ALA A 586 -11.26 34.98 -18.48
N LEU A 587 -10.36 35.48 -17.62
CA LEU A 587 -9.48 34.62 -16.81
C LEU A 587 -9.85 34.50 -15.31
N GLY A 588 -10.79 35.29 -14.77
CA GLY A 588 -11.08 35.43 -13.33
C GLY A 588 -10.80 34.20 -12.44
N LEU A 589 -11.75 33.25 -12.33
CA LEU A 589 -11.59 32.07 -11.47
C LEU A 589 -10.58 31.04 -12.03
N SER A 590 -10.37 30.97 -13.35
CA SER A 590 -9.46 30.02 -13.96
C SER A 590 -8.00 30.35 -13.68
N LEU A 591 -7.68 31.63 -13.48
CA LEU A 591 -6.37 32.12 -13.07
C LEU A 591 -5.98 31.62 -11.68
N VAL A 592 -6.91 31.64 -10.72
CA VAL A 592 -6.70 31.10 -9.37
C VAL A 592 -6.30 29.62 -9.43
N TYR A 593 -6.99 28.83 -10.25
CA TYR A 593 -6.63 27.41 -10.42
C TYR A 593 -5.30 27.21 -11.14
N ALA A 594 -4.92 28.10 -12.06
CA ALA A 594 -3.62 28.05 -12.74
C ALA A 594 -2.47 28.34 -11.77
N PHE A 595 -2.60 29.37 -10.93
CA PHE A 595 -1.61 29.71 -9.89
C PHE A 595 -1.48 28.61 -8.84
N ALA A 596 -2.60 28.05 -8.37
CA ALA A 596 -2.53 26.91 -7.46
C ALA A 596 -1.95 25.65 -8.12
N GLU A 597 -2.17 25.44 -9.43
CA GLU A 597 -1.50 24.34 -10.14
C GLU A 597 0.02 24.54 -10.15
N GLN A 598 0.49 25.77 -10.44
CA GLN A 598 1.92 26.10 -10.44
C GLN A 598 2.54 25.87 -9.06
N GLU A 599 1.94 26.38 -8.00
CA GLU A 599 2.44 26.22 -6.64
C GLU A 599 2.48 24.75 -6.20
N VAL A 600 1.44 23.96 -6.52
CA VAL A 600 1.46 22.51 -6.22
C VAL A 600 2.51 21.77 -7.03
N MET A 601 2.75 22.16 -8.29
CA MET A 601 3.82 21.58 -9.11
C MET A 601 5.21 21.97 -8.60
N GLN A 602 5.40 23.18 -8.07
CA GLN A 602 6.63 23.59 -7.41
C GLN A 602 6.91 22.74 -6.17
N ASN A 603 5.93 22.62 -5.26
CA ASN A 603 6.02 21.76 -4.10
C ASN A 603 6.27 20.29 -4.46
N LEU A 604 5.75 19.83 -5.60
CA LEU A 604 6.03 18.49 -6.15
C LEU A 604 7.51 18.33 -6.51
N VAL A 605 8.12 19.34 -7.16
CA VAL A 605 9.55 19.35 -7.51
C VAL A 605 10.41 19.35 -6.25
N ASP A 606 10.10 20.20 -5.27
CA ASP A 606 10.86 20.26 -4.02
C ASP A 606 10.81 18.91 -3.27
N THR A 607 9.63 18.27 -3.25
CA THR A 607 9.46 16.93 -2.65
C THR A 607 10.21 15.84 -3.43
N LEU A 608 10.31 15.96 -4.77
CA LEU A 608 11.08 15.03 -5.60
C LEU A 608 12.59 15.18 -5.38
N GLU A 609 13.07 16.41 -5.19
CA GLU A 609 14.47 16.67 -4.83
C GLU A 609 14.79 16.16 -3.42
N GLU A 610 13.89 16.35 -2.44
CA GLU A 610 14.01 15.74 -1.11
C GLU A 610 14.11 14.21 -1.22
N LEU A 611 13.30 13.58 -2.08
CA LEU A 611 13.34 12.14 -2.32
C LEU A 611 14.68 11.70 -2.93
N LEU A 612 15.20 12.45 -3.91
CA LEU A 612 16.50 12.19 -4.53
C LEU A 612 17.64 12.30 -3.52
N GLU A 613 17.63 13.33 -2.69
CA GLU A 613 18.64 13.55 -1.66
C GLU A 613 18.66 12.41 -0.64
N VAL A 614 17.49 12.02 -0.12
CA VAL A 614 17.38 10.92 0.84
C VAL A 614 17.79 9.59 0.20
N THR A 615 17.45 9.37 -1.06
CA THR A 615 17.87 8.17 -1.82
C THR A 615 19.38 8.15 -2.05
N GLY A 616 19.98 9.30 -2.39
CA GLY A 616 21.42 9.47 -2.52
C GLY A 616 22.17 9.24 -1.20
N ARG A 617 21.63 9.71 -0.07
CA ARG A 617 22.18 9.41 1.27
C ARG A 617 22.10 7.93 1.64
N LEU A 618 21.13 7.18 1.10
CA LEU A 618 20.93 5.76 1.40
C LEU A 618 21.81 4.82 0.56
N PHE A 619 22.01 5.12 -0.72
CA PHE A 619 22.69 4.23 -1.68
C PHE A 619 23.97 4.82 -2.29
N GLY A 620 24.23 6.11 -2.10
CA GLY A 620 25.29 6.85 -2.77
C GLY A 620 24.91 7.31 -4.17
N THR A 621 25.84 8.02 -4.83
CA THR A 621 25.77 8.45 -6.22
C THR A 621 26.94 7.86 -6.99
N SER A 622 26.71 7.37 -8.21
CA SER A 622 27.74 6.80 -9.06
C SER A 622 28.57 7.94 -9.64
N ALA A 623 29.64 8.35 -8.97
CA ALA A 623 30.49 9.42 -9.48
C ALA A 623 31.26 8.96 -10.71
N TRP A 624 31.15 9.69 -11.82
CA TRP A 624 31.92 9.45 -13.04
C TRP A 624 33.38 9.92 -12.90
N LEU A 625 33.66 10.88 -12.02
CA LEU A 625 34.98 11.51 -11.84
C LEU A 625 35.74 11.07 -10.59
N THR A 626 35.08 10.49 -9.58
CA THR A 626 35.76 9.91 -8.42
C THR A 626 35.68 8.39 -8.51
N HIS A 627 36.64 7.84 -9.24
CA HIS A 627 36.96 6.43 -9.21
C HIS A 627 37.56 6.09 -7.84
N GLU A 628 36.75 6.05 -6.78
CA GLU A 628 37.16 5.32 -5.58
C GLU A 628 36.81 3.85 -5.76
N SER A 629 37.70 3.17 -6.48
CA SER A 629 37.83 1.73 -6.44
C SER A 629 38.32 1.29 -5.05
N HIS A 630 37.51 1.38 -4.00
CA HIS A 630 37.91 0.82 -2.70
C HIS A 630 36.77 0.09 -1.97
N PHE A 631 36.64 -1.18 -2.32
CA PHE A 631 36.53 -2.22 -1.31
C PHE A 631 37.87 -2.23 -0.55
N SER A 632 38.00 -1.44 0.52
CA SER A 632 39.16 -1.56 1.41
C SER A 632 38.73 -1.29 2.85
N ARG A 633 38.74 -2.38 3.62
CA ARG A 633 38.85 -2.38 5.07
C ARG A 633 40.06 -1.51 5.43
N THR A 634 39.87 -0.42 6.17
CA THR A 634 40.62 -0.07 7.39
C THR A 634 40.22 1.31 7.88
N SER A 635 40.30 1.41 9.20
CA SER A 635 40.06 2.54 10.08
C SER A 635 40.90 3.79 9.80
N THR A 636 40.28 4.93 10.17
CA THR A 636 40.82 6.12 10.87
C THR A 636 41.54 7.24 10.12
N VAL A 637 41.12 8.44 10.55
CA VAL A 637 41.80 9.76 10.67
C VAL A 637 41.45 10.81 9.63
N GLU A 638 41.01 11.97 10.16
CA GLU A 638 40.73 13.24 9.51
C GLU A 638 41.96 13.88 8.84
N GLU A 639 41.66 14.79 7.92
CA GLU A 639 42.39 15.99 7.48
C GLU A 639 42.94 15.97 6.05
N GLY A 640 42.56 17.00 5.30
CA GLY A 640 43.16 17.34 4.02
C GLY A 640 42.18 17.89 3.00
N ASP A 641 41.94 19.18 3.08
CA ASP A 641 41.28 20.04 2.09
C ASP A 641 41.81 19.82 0.66
N HIS A 642 40.89 19.64 -0.30
CA HIS A 642 40.88 20.08 -1.71
C HIS A 642 40.24 19.06 -2.66
N GLY A 643 39.07 19.41 -3.23
CA GLY A 643 38.44 18.63 -4.31
C GLY A 643 37.00 19.02 -4.63
N TRP A 644 36.82 20.13 -5.33
CA TRP A 644 35.59 20.63 -5.96
C TRP A 644 34.98 19.55 -6.91
N TYR A 645 33.67 19.29 -7.05
CA TYR A 645 32.52 20.15 -7.33
C TYR A 645 31.22 19.51 -6.79
N SER A 646 30.47 20.24 -5.97
CA SER A 646 29.06 19.99 -5.66
C SER A 646 28.20 21.05 -6.37
N THR A 647 27.28 20.62 -7.23
CA THR A 647 26.24 21.48 -7.85
C THR A 647 25.04 21.73 -6.93
N PHE A 648 25.28 21.84 -5.62
CA PHE A 648 24.31 22.38 -4.68
C PHE A 648 24.97 23.53 -3.92
N LYS A 649 24.70 24.76 -4.35
CA LYS A 649 24.95 25.96 -3.54
C LYS A 649 23.66 26.75 -3.42
N TRP A 650 23.21 26.84 -2.17
CA TRP A 650 22.23 27.79 -1.67
C TRP A 650 22.77 29.21 -1.76
N GLU A 651 21.84 30.15 -1.90
CA GLU A 651 22.04 31.59 -1.96
C GLU A 651 22.78 32.13 -0.74
N GLN A 652 23.67 33.10 -1.02
CA GLN A 652 24.30 33.99 -0.05
C GLN A 652 23.42 35.23 0.09
N ASP A 653 22.89 35.50 1.28
CA ASP A 653 22.40 36.83 1.61
C ASP A 653 23.50 37.64 2.29
N TRP A 654 23.80 38.78 1.67
CA TRP A 654 24.66 39.84 2.17
C TRP A 654 23.83 40.84 2.96
N ARG A 655 23.91 40.82 4.30
CA ARG A 655 24.21 41.96 5.20
C ARG A 655 24.00 41.59 6.67
#